data_AF-A0A1H3XCD9-F1
#
_entry.id   AF-A0A1H3XCD9-F1
#
_cell.length_a   1.000
_cell.length_b   1.000
_cell.length_c   1.000
_cell.angle_alpha   90.00
_cell.angle_beta   90.00
_cell.angle_gamma   90.00
#
_symmetry.space_group_name_H-M   'P 1'
#
loop_
_entity.id
_entity.type
_entity.pdbx_description
1 polymer ?
#
loop_
_entity_poly.entity_id
_entity_poly.type
_entity_poly.pdbx_seq_one_letter_code
_entity_poly.pdbx_strand_id
1 'polypeptide(L)'
;MENSYYKGLEPFWGEWYIDKLIGEGSFGKVFRIIRNTSSGQEEAALKAITIPQNNSEYSEMLSYESDEHTVNAYFKDAVMNLNKETLLMAALRGNKNIVEYQDHVVNEHKNEVGWDILIRMELLTSLTNLLRERNLKRDEVVKLGIDICNALTVCQKYGIIHRDIKPANIFIDKNGNYKLGDFGVSRAMEKTQGFMSKKGTYSFMAPEVYKGESYGVAADIYSLGMVMYFLMNARKIPFQPFESKGLSFRVREECLNRRMSGERIPAPTFADKALAEIILKACDFNQENRYHSAKEMADDLSKLIIINQKQDEQTWESSHIESCKENRPEAQSVSTENIDNLNVVQEKHEGQIKSGELVNREEPEKPEEIIDYDSDSDRTIAMFETLPLSHNSDVKSQDQYTKPVEKVTDTVIENKTEIAHGFGNKIEDKTPKSDPAPKKMKKVIFGILIAIAVLIIAAGLFIKFSGNAISKYEHAMEYYLEGDYTKAKELFEKAAEDGNTDSMYWLGLMYHDGEGVSQDYAKAKEWYEKAAEGGYVGAMNNLGDMYRNGEGVSQDYVKAKEWYEKAAEGGSTSGMFNLGDMYHDGEGVSQDYAKAKEWFEKAAEGGYAGAMNNLGVMYQNGEGVSQDYAKAKEWYEKSAESGTADSMYNLGVLYALGEGVSQDYTKAKEWFEKAAEGGYAGAMFRLGGMYAFGEGVDQDYLKAKEWYEKAAEGGNTYAMNNLGVMYENGDGVSQDYAKAKEWYEKAVEGGSTAGMCNLGDMYEYGEGVDQDYLKAKEWYEKAAEAGETNAMNNLGIIYENGLGVEKDAAKAKEWYEKAREAGT
;
A
#
# COMPACT_ATOMS: atom_id res chain seq x y z
N MET A 1 33.07 15.10 -1.24
CA MET A 1 32.89 16.20 -2.23
C MET A 1 31.43 16.67 -2.31
N GLU A 2 30.59 16.37 -1.31
CA GLU A 2 29.11 16.36 -1.41
C GLU A 2 28.38 17.70 -1.15
N ASN A 3 28.97 18.87 -1.40
CA ASN A 3 28.26 20.14 -1.11
C ASN A 3 28.57 21.29 -2.06
N SER A 4 28.89 21.01 -3.33
CA SER A 4 29.30 22.03 -4.30
C SER A 4 28.18 22.99 -4.71
N TYR A 5 26.92 22.52 -4.77
CA TYR A 5 25.79 23.32 -5.23
C TYR A 5 25.44 24.47 -4.26
N TYR A 6 25.01 24.15 -3.03
CA TYR A 6 24.60 25.18 -2.05
C TYR A 6 25.77 26.07 -1.61
N LYS A 7 27.01 25.56 -1.61
CA LYS A 7 28.18 26.43 -1.41
C LYS A 7 28.33 27.49 -2.50
N GLY A 8 27.86 27.22 -3.71
CA GLY A 8 27.80 28.20 -4.79
C GLY A 8 26.79 29.34 -4.56
N LEU A 9 25.85 29.16 -3.62
CA LEU A 9 24.89 30.18 -3.21
C LEU A 9 25.39 31.06 -2.04
N GLU A 10 26.56 30.75 -1.48
CA GLU A 10 27.18 31.57 -0.43
C GLU A 10 27.70 32.91 -0.99
N PRO A 11 27.69 33.99 -0.18
CA PRO A 11 27.16 34.06 1.18
C PRO A 11 25.64 34.25 1.22
N PHE A 12 24.96 33.51 2.10
CA PHE A 12 23.53 33.67 2.35
C PHE A 12 23.27 34.94 3.17
N TRP A 13 22.26 35.72 2.79
CA TRP A 13 21.98 37.05 3.36
C TRP A 13 23.24 37.96 3.45
N GLY A 14 24.19 37.77 2.52
CA GLY A 14 25.41 38.58 2.41
C GLY A 14 26.52 38.26 3.42
N GLU A 15 26.27 37.47 4.46
CA GLU A 15 27.21 37.29 5.58
C GLU A 15 27.29 35.86 6.15
N TRP A 16 26.39 34.95 5.77
CA TRP A 16 26.34 33.58 6.31
C TRP A 16 26.92 32.54 5.36
N TYR A 17 27.60 31.54 5.92
CA TYR A 17 28.27 30.46 5.18
C TYR A 17 27.90 29.09 5.76
N ILE A 18 27.84 28.04 4.93
CA ILE A 18 27.65 26.66 5.38
C ILE A 18 28.92 26.17 6.07
N ASP A 19 28.76 25.78 7.33
CA ASP A 19 29.77 25.04 8.07
C ASP A 19 29.69 23.54 7.71
N LYS A 20 28.52 22.92 7.94
CA LYS A 20 28.30 21.48 7.70
C LYS A 20 26.84 21.12 7.50
N LEU A 21 26.59 20.01 6.81
CA LEU A 21 25.29 19.34 6.76
C LEU A 21 24.97 18.74 8.13
N ILE A 22 23.77 18.96 8.65
CA ILE A 22 23.31 18.47 9.95
C ILE A 22 22.03 17.61 9.86
N GLY A 23 21.36 17.57 8.70
CA GLY A 23 20.24 16.67 8.43
C GLY A 23 19.85 16.66 6.94
N GLU A 24 19.28 15.56 6.47
CA GLU A 24 18.78 15.38 5.09
C GLU A 24 17.52 14.51 5.15
N GLY A 25 16.47 14.90 4.43
CA GLY A 25 15.19 14.18 4.37
C GLY A 25 14.47 14.43 3.04
N SER A 26 13.26 13.90 2.91
CA SER A 26 12.44 13.95 1.68
C SER A 26 12.05 15.37 1.22
N PHE A 27 12.21 16.37 2.08
CA PHE A 27 11.82 17.76 1.81
C PHE A 27 13.01 18.72 1.74
N GLY A 28 14.25 18.22 1.70
CA GLY A 28 15.46 19.03 1.53
C GLY A 28 16.56 18.77 2.56
N LYS A 29 17.58 19.66 2.55
CA LYS A 29 18.79 19.54 3.36
C LYS A 29 18.82 20.60 4.46
N VAL A 30 19.34 20.24 5.63
CA VAL A 30 19.51 21.16 6.76
C VAL A 30 20.99 21.32 7.06
N PHE A 31 21.49 22.55 7.02
CA PHE A 31 22.88 22.91 7.29
C PHE A 31 23.00 23.71 8.57
N ARG A 32 24.10 23.51 9.30
CA ARG A 32 24.60 24.53 10.23
C ARG A 32 25.27 25.61 9.40
N ILE A 33 24.84 26.85 9.59
CA ILE A 33 25.45 28.03 9.00
C ILE A 33 26.05 28.92 10.07
N ILE A 34 27.12 29.63 9.69
CA ILE A 34 27.88 30.50 10.58
C ILE A 34 28.07 31.88 9.95
N ARG A 35 28.10 32.93 10.78
CA ARG A 35 28.60 34.25 10.39
C ARG A 35 29.56 34.77 11.46
N ASN A 36 30.59 35.49 11.03
CA ASN A 36 31.53 36.13 11.94
C ASN A 36 31.12 37.59 12.15
N THR A 37 30.75 37.94 13.37
CA THR A 37 30.43 39.32 13.77
C THR A 37 31.52 39.89 14.67
N SER A 38 31.49 41.20 14.91
CA SER A 38 32.43 41.86 15.83
C SER A 38 32.32 41.36 17.28
N SER A 39 31.18 40.76 17.64
CA SER A 39 30.89 40.16 18.95
C SER A 39 31.23 38.66 19.05
N GLY A 40 31.67 38.03 17.96
CA GLY A 40 31.99 36.60 17.93
C GLY A 40 31.37 35.88 16.74
N GLN A 41 31.40 34.55 16.77
CA GLN A 41 30.74 33.73 15.75
C GLN A 41 29.29 33.48 16.15
N GLU A 42 28.37 33.74 15.22
CA GLU A 42 26.96 33.41 15.37
C GLU A 42 26.63 32.17 14.53
N GLU A 43 25.68 31.38 15.02
CA GLU A 43 25.28 30.11 14.41
C GLU A 43 23.76 30.06 14.20
N ALA A 44 23.34 29.45 13.10
CA ALA A 44 21.94 29.21 12.78
C ALA A 44 21.79 27.89 12.01
N ALA A 45 20.56 27.43 11.86
CA ALA A 45 20.21 26.34 10.95
C ALA A 45 19.64 26.92 9.64
N LEU A 46 20.02 26.31 8.52
CA LEU A 46 19.51 26.61 7.19
C LEU A 46 18.79 25.38 6.65
N LYS A 47 17.47 25.43 6.49
CA LYS A 47 16.70 24.43 5.72
C LYS A 47 16.66 24.90 4.27
N ALA A 48 17.27 24.12 3.38
CA ALA A 48 17.32 24.36 1.95
C ALA A 48 16.40 23.36 1.25
N ILE A 49 15.42 23.89 0.51
CA ILE A 49 14.43 23.14 -0.26
C ILE A 49 14.61 23.57 -1.72
N THR A 50 14.74 22.61 -2.62
CA THR A 50 14.80 22.88 -4.06
C THR A 50 13.52 22.34 -4.68
N ILE A 51 12.85 23.15 -5.50
CA ILE A 51 11.62 22.80 -6.21
C ILE A 51 11.82 23.12 -7.68
N PRO A 52 11.64 22.17 -8.61
CA PRO A 52 11.51 20.73 -8.36
C PRO A 52 12.78 20.18 -7.68
N GLN A 53 12.64 19.12 -6.90
CA GLN A 53 13.73 18.48 -6.12
C GLN A 53 14.83 17.95 -7.03
N ASN A 54 14.48 17.52 -8.24
CA ASN A 54 15.39 17.11 -9.29
C ASN A 54 14.69 17.19 -10.66
N ASN A 55 15.48 17.06 -11.73
CA ASN A 55 14.95 17.12 -13.10
C ASN A 55 13.98 15.98 -13.42
N SER A 56 14.06 14.84 -12.72
CA SER A 56 13.13 13.73 -12.91
C SER A 56 11.73 14.09 -12.39
N GLU A 57 11.59 14.75 -11.24
CA GLU A 57 10.29 15.21 -10.71
C GLU A 57 9.62 16.22 -11.66
N TYR A 58 10.42 17.11 -12.26
CA TYR A 58 9.91 18.03 -13.29
C TYR A 58 9.46 17.28 -14.55
N SER A 59 10.26 16.33 -15.02
CA SER A 59 9.99 15.54 -16.23
C SER A 59 8.80 14.60 -16.03
N GLU A 60 8.65 14.06 -14.83
CA GLU A 60 7.52 13.22 -14.41
C GLU A 60 6.23 14.05 -14.34
N MET A 61 6.26 15.25 -13.75
CA MET A 61 5.09 16.13 -13.77
C MET A 61 4.73 16.57 -15.19
N LEU A 62 5.71 16.81 -16.06
CA LEU A 62 5.50 17.04 -17.50
C LEU A 62 4.96 15.81 -18.24
N SER A 63 5.22 14.60 -17.76
CA SER A 63 4.66 13.38 -18.36
C SER A 63 3.18 13.19 -18.00
N TYR A 64 2.75 13.72 -16.85
CA TYR A 64 1.35 13.71 -16.41
C TYR A 64 0.53 14.90 -16.96
N GLU A 65 1.17 16.05 -17.16
CA GLU A 65 0.53 17.30 -17.59
C GLU A 65 1.12 17.76 -18.93
N SER A 66 0.27 17.91 -19.95
CA SER A 66 0.69 18.11 -21.35
C SER A 66 1.31 19.50 -21.66
N ASP A 67 1.43 20.38 -20.67
CA ASP A 67 1.78 21.79 -20.83
C ASP A 67 2.79 22.27 -19.78
N GLU A 68 3.97 22.70 -20.26
CA GLU A 68 5.01 23.31 -19.42
C GLU A 68 4.48 24.49 -18.60
N HIS A 69 3.53 25.27 -19.13
CA HIS A 69 2.98 26.40 -18.38
C HIS A 69 2.20 25.94 -17.14
N THR A 70 1.44 24.85 -17.26
CA THR A 70 0.69 24.24 -16.17
C THR A 70 1.61 23.59 -15.14
N VAL A 71 2.64 22.86 -15.56
CA VAL A 71 3.65 22.29 -14.65
C VAL A 71 4.44 23.39 -13.92
N ASN A 72 4.79 24.46 -14.63
CA ASN A 72 5.46 25.62 -14.03
C ASN A 72 4.54 26.33 -13.03
N ALA A 73 3.26 26.47 -13.36
CA ALA A 73 2.26 27.04 -12.45
C ALA A 73 2.07 26.16 -11.20
N TYR A 74 2.10 24.83 -11.37
CA TYR A 74 2.04 23.87 -10.28
C TYR A 74 3.22 24.02 -9.31
N PHE A 75 4.47 23.97 -9.79
CA PHE A 75 5.64 24.16 -8.93
C PHE A 75 5.69 25.57 -8.33
N LYS A 76 5.25 26.58 -9.08
CA LYS A 76 5.13 27.94 -8.58
C LYS A 76 4.08 28.05 -7.47
N ASP A 77 2.96 27.33 -7.56
CA ASP A 77 1.97 27.27 -6.47
C ASP A 77 2.54 26.53 -5.25
N ALA A 78 3.30 25.45 -5.45
CA ALA A 78 4.03 24.78 -4.37
C ALA A 78 4.99 25.75 -3.64
N VAL A 79 5.75 26.55 -4.39
CA VAL A 79 6.62 27.61 -3.84
C VAL A 79 5.80 28.69 -3.12
N MET A 80 4.66 29.12 -3.67
CA MET A 80 3.76 30.09 -3.02
C MET A 80 3.18 29.53 -1.71
N ASN A 81 2.84 28.25 -1.67
CA ASN A 81 2.30 27.59 -0.48
C ASN A 81 3.37 27.46 0.61
N LEU A 82 4.61 27.11 0.26
CA LEU A 82 5.74 27.16 1.20
C LEU A 82 6.04 28.59 1.67
N ASN A 83 5.88 29.60 0.82
CA ASN A 83 6.03 30.98 1.27
C ASN A 83 4.94 31.36 2.30
N LYS A 84 3.66 30.99 2.06
CA LYS A 84 2.57 31.18 3.04
C LYS A 84 2.87 30.47 4.37
N GLU A 85 3.51 29.31 4.32
CA GLU A 85 3.96 28.58 5.52
C GLU A 85 4.97 29.39 6.32
N THR A 86 6.02 29.90 5.68
CA THR A 86 7.05 30.67 6.39
C THR A 86 6.45 31.90 7.07
N LEU A 87 5.36 32.47 6.51
CA LEU A 87 4.58 33.53 7.15
C LEU A 87 3.82 33.04 8.39
N LEU A 88 3.27 31.82 8.37
CA LEU A 88 2.67 31.20 9.55
C LEU A 88 3.73 30.98 10.65
N MET A 89 4.91 30.45 10.29
CA MET A 89 6.02 30.31 11.22
C MET A 89 6.48 31.66 11.79
N ALA A 90 6.48 32.71 10.96
CA ALA A 90 6.77 34.07 11.41
C ALA A 90 5.74 34.59 12.44
N ALA A 91 4.46 34.25 12.27
CA ALA A 91 3.40 34.59 13.24
C ALA A 91 3.57 33.86 14.60
N LEU A 92 4.27 32.72 14.60
CA LEU A 92 4.61 31.95 15.81
C LEU A 92 5.92 32.41 16.47
N ARG A 93 6.58 33.45 15.96
CA ARG A 93 7.84 33.97 16.52
C ARG A 93 7.69 34.43 17.98
N GLY A 94 8.75 34.24 18.77
CA GLY A 94 8.82 34.65 20.17
C GLY A 94 8.20 33.67 21.16
N ASN A 95 7.62 32.55 20.67
CA ASN A 95 7.12 31.50 21.54
C ASN A 95 8.28 30.60 22.01
N LYS A 96 8.44 30.49 23.33
CA LYS A 96 9.55 29.77 23.95
C LYS A 96 9.65 28.29 23.54
N ASN A 97 8.52 27.64 23.25
CA ASN A 97 8.43 26.21 22.98
C ASN A 97 8.16 25.87 21.50
N ILE A 98 8.31 26.83 20.59
CA ILE A 98 8.18 26.62 19.13
C ILE A 98 9.51 26.98 18.49
N VAL A 99 9.95 26.21 17.49
CA VAL A 99 11.18 26.50 16.73
C VAL A 99 11.08 27.89 16.10
N GLU A 100 12.09 28.71 16.37
CA GLU A 100 12.14 30.10 15.95
C GLU A 100 12.58 30.25 14.50
N TYR A 101 11.64 30.69 13.67
CA TYR A 101 11.87 31.16 12.31
C TYR A 101 12.46 32.57 12.30
N GLN A 102 13.56 32.77 11.56
CA GLN A 102 14.27 34.05 11.49
C GLN A 102 13.96 34.82 10.19
N ASP A 103 14.25 34.23 9.04
CA ASP A 103 13.97 34.78 7.71
C ASP A 103 14.07 33.66 6.66
N HIS A 104 13.66 33.95 5.42
CA HIS A 104 13.88 33.06 4.29
C HIS A 104 14.19 33.87 3.04
N VAL A 105 14.71 33.19 2.02
CA VAL A 105 14.85 33.70 0.65
C VAL A 105 14.32 32.65 -0.30
N VAL A 106 13.63 33.09 -1.35
CA VAL A 106 13.27 32.25 -2.50
C VAL A 106 14.10 32.72 -3.69
N ASN A 107 14.99 31.86 -4.18
CA ASN A 107 15.83 32.13 -5.33
C ASN A 107 15.29 31.37 -6.54
N GLU A 108 14.74 32.09 -7.51
CA GLU A 108 14.35 31.51 -8.80
C GLU A 108 15.59 31.25 -9.67
N HIS A 109 15.64 30.08 -10.28
CA HIS A 109 16.69 29.66 -11.19
C HIS A 109 16.57 30.45 -12.49
N LYS A 110 17.69 30.97 -13.01
CA LYS A 110 17.65 31.95 -14.11
C LYS A 110 17.43 31.34 -15.51
N ASN A 111 17.76 30.06 -15.68
CA ASN A 111 17.84 29.40 -16.98
C ASN A 111 16.99 28.13 -17.08
N GLU A 112 16.29 27.75 -16.01
CA GLU A 112 15.44 26.57 -15.93
C GLU A 112 14.36 26.83 -14.88
N VAL A 113 13.29 26.03 -14.91
CA VAL A 113 12.20 26.16 -13.95
C VAL A 113 12.64 25.50 -12.66
N GLY A 114 13.00 26.33 -11.69
CA GLY A 114 13.41 25.88 -10.38
C GLY A 114 13.50 27.02 -9.38
N TRP A 115 13.36 26.67 -8.11
CA TRP A 115 13.42 27.58 -6.98
C TRP A 115 14.17 26.93 -5.84
N ASP A 116 15.13 27.66 -5.26
CA ASP A 116 15.70 27.32 -3.96
C ASP A 116 15.04 28.17 -2.88
N ILE A 117 14.35 27.51 -1.96
CA ILE A 117 13.77 28.13 -0.77
C ILE A 117 14.71 27.85 0.40
N LEU A 118 15.31 28.92 0.89
CA LEU A 118 16.33 28.91 1.92
C LEU A 118 15.78 29.53 3.20
N ILE A 119 15.49 28.71 4.20
CA ILE A 119 14.83 29.11 5.44
C ILE A 119 15.86 29.11 6.58
N ARG A 120 16.11 30.27 7.21
CA ARG A 120 16.96 30.39 8.39
C ARG A 120 16.15 30.25 9.66
N MET A 121 16.63 29.39 10.54
CA MET A 121 16.01 29.08 11.83
C MET A 121 17.08 29.06 12.93
N GLU A 122 16.64 29.11 14.18
CA GLU A 122 17.55 28.84 15.30
C GLU A 122 18.19 27.45 15.19
N LEU A 123 19.45 27.33 15.63
CA LEU A 123 20.15 26.05 15.67
C LEU A 123 19.75 25.28 16.92
N LEU A 124 19.20 24.08 16.74
CA LEU A 124 18.73 23.20 17.83
C LEU A 124 19.23 21.77 17.65
N THR A 125 19.21 21.00 18.73
CA THR A 125 19.48 19.56 18.70
C THR A 125 18.15 18.81 18.64
N SER A 126 17.97 17.87 17.70
CA SER A 126 16.77 17.03 17.68
C SER A 126 16.74 16.08 18.87
N LEU A 127 15.54 15.77 19.38
CA LEU A 127 15.37 14.81 20.47
C LEU A 127 15.88 13.42 20.06
N THR A 128 15.69 13.01 18.81
CA THR A 128 16.28 11.77 18.28
C THR A 128 17.81 11.74 18.45
N ASN A 129 18.51 12.85 18.19
CA ASN A 129 19.97 12.92 18.38
C ASN A 129 20.35 12.88 19.87
N LEU A 130 19.64 13.61 20.73
CA LEU A 130 19.85 13.54 22.19
C LEU A 130 19.65 12.10 22.71
N LEU A 131 18.65 11.40 22.19
CA LEU A 131 18.37 10.02 22.55
C LEU A 131 19.48 9.06 22.09
N ARG A 132 20.20 9.32 21.00
CA ARG A 132 21.35 8.47 20.64
C ARG A 132 22.44 8.46 21.71
N GLU A 133 22.55 9.53 22.47
CA GLU A 133 23.57 9.70 23.51
C GLU A 133 23.13 9.18 24.89
N ARG A 134 21.86 9.43 25.28
CA ARG A 134 21.36 9.04 26.61
C ARG A 134 19.83 8.88 26.67
N ASN A 135 19.34 8.22 27.71
CA ASN A 135 17.92 8.24 28.08
C ASN A 135 17.57 9.51 28.87
N LEU A 136 16.32 9.96 28.72
CA LEU A 136 15.75 11.03 29.55
C LEU A 136 15.29 10.45 30.89
N LYS A 137 15.54 11.18 31.97
CA LYS A 137 14.97 10.86 33.28
C LYS A 137 13.51 11.27 33.35
N ARG A 138 12.78 10.71 34.32
CA ARG A 138 11.37 11.00 34.60
C ARG A 138 11.05 12.50 34.57
N ASP A 139 11.78 13.33 35.32
CA ASP A 139 11.50 14.77 35.39
C ASP A 139 11.80 15.52 34.07
N GLU A 140 12.74 15.01 33.27
CA GLU A 140 13.00 15.55 31.93
C GLU A 140 11.86 15.21 30.97
N VAL A 141 11.25 14.02 31.10
CA VAL A 141 10.06 13.63 30.31
C VAL A 141 8.83 14.43 30.73
N VAL A 142 8.65 14.69 32.04
CA VAL A 142 7.58 15.58 32.54
C VAL A 142 7.78 17.00 31.99
N LYS A 143 9.00 17.53 32.06
CA LYS A 143 9.33 18.85 31.50
C LYS A 143 9.07 18.89 29.98
N LEU A 144 9.45 17.86 29.24
CA LEU A 144 9.17 17.74 27.81
C LEU A 144 7.66 17.79 27.55
N GLY A 145 6.87 17.00 28.29
CA GLY A 145 5.40 17.01 28.17
C GLY A 145 4.82 18.41 28.37
N ILE A 146 5.24 19.12 29.41
CA ILE A 146 4.80 20.50 29.70
C ILE A 146 5.20 21.46 28.57
N ASP A 147 6.46 21.42 28.15
CA ASP A 147 6.99 22.30 27.10
C ASP A 147 6.24 22.10 25.77
N ILE A 148 5.96 20.86 25.37
CA ILE A 148 5.21 20.57 24.14
C ILE A 148 3.71 20.90 24.31
N CYS A 149 3.10 20.67 25.47
CA CYS A 149 1.73 21.13 25.74
C CYS A 149 1.60 22.66 25.63
N ASN A 150 2.61 23.42 26.07
CA ASN A 150 2.66 24.88 25.90
C ASN A 150 2.73 25.26 24.41
N ALA A 151 3.54 24.54 23.62
CA ALA A 151 3.60 24.73 22.17
C ALA A 151 2.24 24.46 21.51
N LEU A 152 1.58 23.35 21.85
CA LEU A 152 0.26 22.98 21.32
C LEU A 152 -0.83 23.97 21.73
N THR A 153 -0.75 24.55 22.92
CA THR A 153 -1.67 25.62 23.36
C THR A 153 -1.55 26.85 22.47
N VAL A 154 -0.33 27.21 22.06
CA VAL A 154 -0.10 28.29 21.08
C VAL A 154 -0.67 27.89 19.71
N CYS A 155 -0.40 26.67 19.24
CA CYS A 155 -0.94 26.16 17.97
C CYS A 155 -2.46 26.28 17.92
N GLN A 156 -3.14 25.82 18.97
CA GLN A 156 -4.59 25.89 19.10
C GLN A 156 -5.13 27.33 19.01
N LYS A 157 -4.42 28.31 19.59
CA LYS A 157 -4.81 29.74 19.50
C LYS A 157 -4.83 30.25 18.05
N TYR A 158 -3.97 29.70 17.20
CA TYR A 158 -3.89 30.03 15.78
C TYR A 158 -4.69 29.05 14.89
N GLY A 159 -5.47 28.14 15.48
CA GLY A 159 -6.26 27.14 14.74
C GLY A 159 -5.40 26.06 14.06
N ILE A 160 -4.18 25.84 14.55
CA ILE A 160 -3.22 24.88 13.99
C ILE A 160 -3.33 23.54 14.74
N ILE A 161 -3.41 22.44 13.98
CA ILE A 161 -3.23 21.06 14.47
C ILE A 161 -1.93 20.56 13.84
N HIS A 162 -0.99 20.05 14.64
CA HIS A 162 0.36 19.73 14.19
C HIS A 162 0.43 18.46 13.34
N ARG A 163 -0.33 17.41 13.69
CA ARG A 163 -0.52 16.16 12.93
C ARG A 163 0.67 15.20 12.84
N ASP A 164 1.90 15.66 13.10
CA ASP A 164 3.11 14.83 13.03
C ASP A 164 4.02 14.97 14.26
N ILE A 165 3.46 14.80 15.46
CA ILE A 165 4.24 14.87 16.71
C ILE A 165 4.98 13.55 16.92
N LYS A 166 6.31 13.60 16.80
CA LYS A 166 7.21 12.47 16.99
C LYS A 166 8.58 12.95 17.48
N PRO A 167 9.46 12.06 17.98
CA PRO A 167 10.76 12.48 18.50
C PRO A 167 11.65 13.21 17.49
N ALA A 168 11.49 12.97 16.18
CA ALA A 168 12.24 13.67 15.15
C ALA A 168 11.87 15.16 15.03
N ASN A 169 10.63 15.53 15.39
CA ASN A 169 10.07 16.88 15.25
C ASN A 169 10.08 17.66 16.57
N ILE A 170 10.67 17.08 17.63
CA ILE A 170 10.89 17.73 18.92
C ILE A 170 12.37 18.06 19.03
N PHE A 171 12.67 19.29 19.42
CA PHE A 171 14.01 19.83 19.51
C PHE A 171 14.33 20.31 20.92
N ILE A 172 15.61 20.41 21.26
CA ILE A 172 16.08 20.94 22.53
C ILE A 172 17.04 22.10 22.29
N ASP A 173 16.81 23.21 23.01
CA ASP A 173 17.69 24.38 22.99
C ASP A 173 18.85 24.24 23.99
N LYS A 174 19.83 25.16 23.93
CA LYS A 174 20.99 25.20 24.82
C LYS A 174 20.65 25.39 26.31
N ASN A 175 19.44 25.85 26.62
CA ASN A 175 18.95 26.04 27.99
C ASN A 175 18.15 24.82 28.49
N GLY A 176 18.02 23.76 27.66
CA GLY A 176 17.28 22.56 27.98
C GLY A 176 15.76 22.69 27.79
N ASN A 177 15.26 23.69 27.08
CA ASN A 177 13.84 23.80 26.72
C ASN A 177 13.51 22.95 25.50
N TYR A 178 12.40 22.22 25.58
CA TYR A 178 11.90 21.48 24.43
C TYR A 178 11.05 22.38 23.55
N LYS A 179 11.24 22.26 22.25
CA LYS A 179 10.57 23.05 21.22
C LYS A 179 9.95 22.14 20.18
N LEU A 180 8.71 22.44 19.78
CA LEU A 180 8.03 21.78 18.67
C LEU A 180 8.41 22.46 17.36
N GLY A 181 8.81 21.66 16.37
CA GLY A 181 9.12 22.11 15.02
C GLY A 181 8.51 21.20 13.98
N ASP A 182 8.73 21.53 12.71
CA ASP A 182 8.16 20.81 11.56
C ASP A 182 6.63 20.76 11.59
N PHE A 183 6.03 21.96 11.65
CA PHE A 183 4.60 22.12 11.44
C PHE A 183 4.29 21.62 10.04
N GLY A 184 3.69 20.43 9.92
CA GLY A 184 3.53 19.71 8.67
C GLY A 184 2.76 20.50 7.61
N VAL A 185 3.48 21.32 6.86
CA VAL A 185 2.90 22.23 5.89
C VAL A 185 3.42 21.84 4.52
N SER A 186 2.66 20.94 3.90
CA SER A 186 2.57 20.69 2.46
C SER A 186 1.67 19.48 2.24
N ARG A 187 0.36 19.66 2.44
CA ARG A 187 -0.65 18.78 1.83
C ARG A 187 -1.63 19.61 1.01
N ALA A 188 -1.08 20.33 0.06
CA ALA A 188 -1.73 20.57 -1.22
C ALA A 188 -0.86 19.84 -2.23
N MET A 189 -1.06 18.51 -2.32
CA MET A 189 -0.59 17.57 -3.36
C MET A 189 -0.82 16.09 -3.01
N GLU A 190 -1.48 15.76 -1.90
CA GLU A 190 -2.17 14.47 -1.79
C GLU A 190 -3.61 14.61 -2.34
N LYS A 191 -3.68 14.88 -3.65
CA LYS A 191 -4.78 14.45 -4.51
C LYS A 191 -4.23 13.39 -5.47
N THR A 192 -3.53 12.44 -4.90
CA THR A 192 -3.16 11.18 -5.51
C THR A 192 -2.98 10.23 -4.35
N GLN A 193 -4.03 9.46 -4.06
CA GLN A 193 -3.84 8.15 -3.44
C GLN A 193 -3.02 7.34 -4.46
N GLY A 194 -1.70 7.42 -4.33
CA GLY A 194 -0.76 6.55 -5.00
C GLY A 194 -0.13 5.68 -3.93
N PHE A 195 -0.34 4.37 -4.04
CA PHE A 195 0.43 3.37 -3.32
C PHE A 195 1.94 3.57 -3.52
N MET A 196 2.73 3.00 -2.60
CA MET A 196 4.21 2.87 -2.64
C MET A 196 5.04 4.04 -2.10
N SER A 197 5.23 4.08 -0.77
CA SER A 197 6.39 3.45 -0.13
C SER A 197 6.11 3.37 1.39
N LYS A 198 5.76 2.18 1.91
CA LYS A 198 5.48 2.02 3.35
C LYS A 198 6.80 1.96 4.16
N LYS A 199 7.57 3.04 4.19
CA LYS A 199 8.65 3.28 5.17
C LYS A 199 8.26 4.46 6.12
N GLY A 200 7.47 4.15 7.16
CA GLY A 200 7.49 4.86 8.47
C GLY A 200 6.34 5.84 8.82
N THR A 201 5.99 5.88 10.13
CA THR A 201 5.27 6.96 10.89
C THR A 201 3.89 6.64 11.52
N TYR A 202 3.44 5.39 11.65
CA TYR A 202 2.22 5.07 12.43
C TYR A 202 2.45 4.87 13.95
N SER A 203 3.70 4.96 14.41
CA SER A 203 4.06 4.64 15.80
C SER A 203 3.49 5.61 16.83
N PHE A 204 3.26 6.87 16.44
CA PHE A 204 2.73 7.93 17.31
C PHE A 204 1.34 8.42 16.87
N MET A 205 0.84 7.94 15.73
CA MET A 205 -0.43 8.37 15.14
C MET A 205 -1.62 7.95 15.99
N ALA A 206 -2.58 8.87 16.15
CA ALA A 206 -3.83 8.62 16.85
C ALA A 206 -4.79 7.70 16.06
N PRO A 207 -5.62 6.89 16.73
CA PRO A 207 -6.57 5.98 16.07
C PRO A 207 -7.50 6.65 15.06
N GLU A 208 -8.07 7.81 15.40
CA GLU A 208 -8.96 8.56 14.51
C GLU A 208 -8.23 9.10 13.27
N VAL A 209 -6.96 9.46 13.40
CA VAL A 209 -6.12 9.89 12.28
C VAL A 209 -5.79 8.71 11.38
N TYR A 210 -5.50 7.55 11.97
CA TYR A 210 -5.24 6.31 11.24
C TYR A 210 -6.47 5.82 10.44
N LYS A 211 -7.67 5.99 11.00
CA LYS A 211 -8.94 5.61 10.37
C LYS A 211 -9.49 6.63 9.37
N GLY A 212 -8.84 7.79 9.22
CA GLY A 212 -9.34 8.88 8.38
C GLY A 212 -10.61 9.57 8.91
N GLU A 213 -10.88 9.46 10.22
CA GLU A 213 -12.03 10.09 10.87
C GLU A 213 -11.78 11.58 11.13
N SER A 214 -12.82 12.33 11.51
CA SER A 214 -12.67 13.73 11.93
C SER A 214 -11.87 13.79 13.23
N TYR A 215 -10.76 14.55 13.23
CA TYR A 215 -9.88 14.69 14.38
C TYR A 215 -9.64 16.15 14.76
N GLY A 216 -9.25 16.37 16.01
CA GLY A 216 -8.96 17.69 16.57
C GLY A 216 -7.69 17.70 17.42
N VAL A 217 -7.62 18.61 18.39
CA VAL A 217 -6.48 18.76 19.32
C VAL A 217 -6.18 17.46 20.10
N ALA A 218 -7.19 16.62 20.31
CA ALA A 218 -7.04 15.32 20.98
C ALA A 218 -6.09 14.35 20.25
N ALA A 219 -5.88 14.50 18.94
CA ALA A 219 -4.94 13.69 18.16
C ALA A 219 -3.48 14.07 18.44
N ASP A 220 -3.19 15.36 18.56
CA ASP A 220 -1.86 15.86 18.94
C ASP A 220 -1.52 15.47 20.40
N ILE A 221 -2.51 15.52 21.28
CA ILE A 221 -2.37 15.06 22.68
C ILE A 221 -2.05 13.57 22.75
N TYR A 222 -2.73 12.74 21.96
CA TYR A 222 -2.41 11.31 21.85
C TYR A 222 -0.98 11.09 21.39
N SER A 223 -0.56 11.80 20.33
CA SER A 223 0.77 11.67 19.76
C SER A 223 1.86 12.07 20.77
N LEU A 224 1.65 13.15 21.53
CA LEU A 224 2.51 13.52 22.66
C LEU A 224 2.52 12.45 23.76
N GLY A 225 1.35 11.91 24.12
CA GLY A 225 1.23 10.81 25.07
C GLY A 225 2.07 9.60 24.65
N MET A 226 2.03 9.22 23.37
CA MET A 226 2.82 8.13 22.80
C MET A 226 4.32 8.41 22.82
N VAL A 227 4.75 9.67 22.58
CA VAL A 227 6.15 10.07 22.75
C VAL A 227 6.59 9.91 24.22
N MET A 228 5.78 10.38 25.17
CA MET A 228 6.09 10.23 26.60
C MET A 228 6.10 8.77 27.03
N TYR A 229 5.16 7.97 26.54
CA TYR A 229 5.12 6.51 26.73
C TYR A 229 6.42 5.88 26.26
N PHE A 230 6.81 6.14 25.02
CA PHE A 230 8.03 5.64 24.40
C PHE A 230 9.27 5.99 25.25
N LEU A 231 9.37 7.24 25.72
CA LEU A 231 10.48 7.68 26.58
C LEU A 231 10.50 6.96 27.94
N MET A 232 9.33 6.68 28.52
CA MET A 232 9.18 5.99 29.81
C MET A 232 9.08 4.47 29.71
N ASN A 233 9.30 3.90 28.52
CA ASN A 233 9.14 2.47 28.27
C ASN A 233 10.33 1.90 27.49
N ALA A 234 11.56 2.30 27.84
CA ALA A 234 12.80 1.88 27.18
C ALA A 234 12.78 2.06 25.64
N ARG A 235 12.12 3.13 25.16
CA ARG A 235 11.99 3.43 23.73
C ARG A 235 11.21 2.36 22.97
N LYS A 236 10.20 1.81 23.63
CA LYS A 236 9.27 0.83 23.08
C LYS A 236 7.86 1.42 23.14
N ILE A 237 7.14 1.38 22.02
CA ILE A 237 5.71 1.74 22.00
C ILE A 237 4.89 0.65 22.71
N PRO A 238 3.59 0.87 23.03
CA PRO A 238 2.74 -0.15 23.62
C PRO A 238 2.80 -1.48 22.86
N PHE A 239 2.71 -2.58 23.63
CA PHE A 239 2.73 -3.98 23.15
C PHE A 239 4.06 -4.47 22.56
N GLN A 240 5.03 -3.59 22.38
CA GLN A 240 6.33 -3.95 21.82
C GLN A 240 7.19 -4.74 22.82
N PRO A 241 7.74 -5.91 22.44
CA PRO A 241 8.59 -6.72 23.31
C PRO A 241 9.90 -6.01 23.70
N PHE A 242 10.32 -6.13 24.97
CA PHE A 242 11.55 -5.52 25.49
C PHE A 242 12.84 -6.17 24.93
N GLU A 243 12.80 -7.44 24.58
CA GLU A 243 13.98 -8.23 24.19
C GLU A 243 14.43 -8.00 22.73
N SER A 244 13.67 -7.23 21.95
CA SER A 244 13.91 -7.03 20.51
C SER A 244 15.03 -5.99 20.23
N LYS A 245 16.13 -6.42 19.57
CA LYS A 245 17.22 -5.52 19.10
C LYS A 245 16.93 -4.83 17.76
N GLY A 246 15.90 -5.28 17.06
CA GLY A 246 15.22 -4.66 15.93
C GLY A 246 13.75 -5.10 15.98
N LEU A 247 12.83 -4.32 15.42
CA LEU A 247 11.44 -4.80 15.26
C LEU A 247 11.22 -5.24 13.83
N SER A 248 10.89 -6.51 13.66
CA SER A 248 10.28 -7.03 12.43
C SER A 248 9.00 -6.26 12.09
N PHE A 249 8.62 -6.29 10.81
CA PHE A 249 7.42 -5.59 10.34
C PHE A 249 6.16 -6.09 11.07
N ARG A 250 6.06 -7.40 11.36
CA ARG A 250 4.92 -8.06 12.04
C ARG A 250 4.72 -7.50 13.41
N VAL A 251 5.80 -7.40 14.17
CA VAL A 251 5.68 -6.95 15.56
C VAL A 251 5.24 -5.49 15.56
N ARG A 252 5.67 -4.68 14.57
CA ARG A 252 5.16 -3.30 14.41
C ARG A 252 3.69 -3.30 14.02
N GLU A 253 3.29 -4.16 13.10
CA GLU A 253 1.91 -4.26 12.60
C GLU A 253 0.96 -4.83 13.65
N GLU A 254 1.34 -5.86 14.39
CA GLU A 254 0.58 -6.41 15.52
C GLU A 254 0.44 -5.36 16.63
N CYS A 255 1.53 -4.70 17.02
CA CYS A 255 1.47 -3.61 18.01
C CYS A 255 0.61 -2.43 17.51
N LEU A 256 0.59 -2.18 16.20
CA LEU A 256 -0.29 -1.19 15.58
C LEU A 256 -1.75 -1.66 15.65
N ASN A 257 -2.06 -2.86 15.17
CA ASN A 257 -3.41 -3.43 15.16
C ASN A 257 -4.01 -3.52 16.56
N ARG A 258 -3.23 -3.91 17.57
CA ARG A 258 -3.67 -3.93 18.97
C ARG A 258 -3.99 -2.54 19.51
N ARG A 259 -3.22 -1.51 19.12
CA ARG A 259 -3.58 -0.12 19.45
C ARG A 259 -4.83 0.33 18.70
N MET A 260 -4.94 -0.01 17.42
CA MET A 260 -6.03 0.42 16.55
C MET A 260 -7.35 -0.34 16.78
N SER A 261 -7.30 -1.49 17.45
CA SER A 261 -8.46 -2.24 17.93
C SER A 261 -9.00 -1.73 19.27
N GLY A 262 -8.26 -0.84 19.94
CA GLY A 262 -8.62 -0.32 21.26
C GLY A 262 -8.25 -1.25 22.42
N GLU A 263 -7.31 -2.20 22.21
CA GLU A 263 -6.76 -2.97 23.31
C GLU A 263 -6.15 -2.03 24.36
N ARG A 264 -6.40 -2.32 25.63
CA ARG A 264 -5.94 -1.50 26.74
C ARG A 264 -4.42 -1.42 26.76
N ILE A 265 -3.87 -0.22 26.56
CA ILE A 265 -2.44 0.05 26.61
C ILE A 265 -1.88 -0.29 28.01
N PRO A 266 -0.82 -1.13 28.12
CA PRO A 266 -0.18 -1.44 29.39
C PRO A 266 0.58 -0.23 29.92
N ALA A 267 0.69 -0.07 31.24
CA ALA A 267 1.43 1.05 31.84
C ALA A 267 2.91 1.06 31.42
N PRO A 268 3.50 2.24 31.14
CA PRO A 268 4.91 2.35 30.78
C PRO A 268 5.80 1.93 31.95
N THR A 269 6.78 1.07 31.68
CA THR A 269 7.51 0.31 32.71
C THR A 269 8.34 1.17 33.66
N PHE A 270 8.87 2.29 33.19
CA PHE A 270 9.75 3.16 33.99
C PHE A 270 9.03 4.40 34.52
N ALA A 271 7.71 4.52 34.32
CA ALA A 271 6.92 5.60 34.90
C ALA A 271 6.43 5.24 36.30
N ASP A 272 6.50 6.21 37.22
CA ASP A 272 5.75 6.12 38.47
C ASP A 272 4.24 6.12 38.19
N LYS A 273 3.44 5.67 39.17
CA LYS A 273 1.99 5.52 39.03
C LYS A 273 1.30 6.81 38.54
N ALA A 274 1.70 7.96 39.08
CA ALA A 274 1.05 9.23 38.78
C ALA A 274 1.36 9.70 37.34
N LEU A 275 2.61 9.54 36.90
CA LEU A 275 2.99 9.83 35.51
C LEU A 275 2.36 8.83 34.52
N ALA A 276 2.28 7.54 34.88
CA ALA A 276 1.64 6.53 34.05
C ALA A 276 0.15 6.83 33.83
N GLU A 277 -0.57 7.29 34.86
CA GLU A 277 -1.99 7.68 34.74
C GLU A 277 -2.19 8.83 33.75
N ILE A 278 -1.32 9.86 33.77
CA ILE A 278 -1.39 10.97 32.81
C ILE A 278 -1.08 10.49 31.39
N ILE A 279 -0.02 9.70 31.20
CA ILE A 279 0.36 9.16 29.88
C ILE A 279 -0.77 8.30 29.30
N LEU A 280 -1.35 7.40 30.11
CA LEU A 280 -2.42 6.51 29.65
C LEU A 280 -3.72 7.27 29.34
N LYS A 281 -4.06 8.33 30.11
CA LYS A 281 -5.19 9.21 29.78
C LYS A 281 -4.97 9.93 28.44
N ALA A 282 -3.77 10.40 28.17
CA ALA A 282 -3.45 11.00 26.87
C ALA A 282 -3.53 9.97 25.72
N CYS A 283 -3.17 8.71 25.98
CA CYS A 283 -3.17 7.62 24.99
C CYS A 283 -4.50 6.82 24.92
N ASP A 284 -5.60 7.31 25.52
CA ASP A 284 -6.87 6.57 25.49
C ASP A 284 -7.34 6.35 24.05
N PHE A 285 -7.90 5.18 23.75
CA PHE A 285 -8.39 4.88 22.41
C PHE A 285 -9.50 5.85 21.99
N ASN A 286 -10.43 6.15 22.90
CA ASN A 286 -11.55 7.03 22.62
C ASN A 286 -11.15 8.49 22.88
N GLN A 287 -11.31 9.36 21.88
CA GLN A 287 -10.93 10.77 21.98
C GLN A 287 -11.59 11.51 23.16
N GLU A 288 -12.83 11.16 23.50
CA GLU A 288 -13.62 11.80 24.57
C GLU A 288 -13.06 11.53 25.97
N ASN A 289 -12.26 10.48 26.13
CA ASN A 289 -11.61 10.13 27.40
C ASN A 289 -10.26 10.83 27.59
N ARG A 290 -9.72 11.43 26.53
CA ARG A 290 -8.43 12.15 26.56
C ARG A 290 -8.60 13.53 27.18
N TYR A 291 -7.49 14.25 27.31
CA TYR A 291 -7.50 15.66 27.69
C TYR A 291 -8.19 16.51 26.61
N HIS A 292 -9.07 17.43 27.00
CA HIS A 292 -9.80 18.28 26.05
C HIS A 292 -8.94 19.44 25.53
N SER A 293 -7.83 19.73 26.21
CA SER A 293 -6.86 20.74 25.78
C SER A 293 -5.45 20.37 26.25
N ALA A 294 -4.44 20.82 25.52
CA ALA A 294 -3.04 20.63 25.91
C ALA A 294 -2.73 21.30 27.25
N LYS A 295 -3.42 22.41 27.58
CA LYS A 295 -3.31 23.09 28.87
C LYS A 295 -3.73 22.21 30.05
N GLU A 296 -4.83 21.46 29.92
CA GLU A 296 -5.30 20.55 30.98
C GLU A 296 -4.24 19.48 31.30
N MET A 297 -3.62 18.92 30.26
CA MET A 297 -2.51 17.96 30.41
C MET A 297 -1.27 18.61 31.05
N ALA A 298 -0.92 19.84 30.65
CA ALA A 298 0.19 20.58 31.26
C ALA A 298 -0.03 20.86 32.75
N ASP A 299 -1.25 21.21 33.15
CA ASP A 299 -1.61 21.47 34.54
C ASP A 299 -1.45 20.20 35.40
N ASP A 300 -1.86 19.04 34.88
CA ASP A 300 -1.67 17.75 35.56
C ASP A 300 -0.18 17.35 35.66
N LEU A 301 0.59 17.52 34.59
CA LEU A 301 2.04 17.29 34.60
C LEU A 301 2.77 18.22 35.58
N SER A 302 2.33 19.48 35.69
CA SER A 302 2.92 20.46 36.60
C SER A 302 2.70 20.09 38.07
N LYS A 303 1.58 19.45 38.42
CA LYS A 303 1.33 18.94 39.79
C LYS A 303 2.38 17.90 40.19
N LEU A 304 2.90 17.10 39.24
CA LEU A 304 3.94 16.11 39.51
C LEU A 304 5.29 16.72 39.90
N ILE A 305 5.57 17.95 39.47
CA ILE A 305 6.78 18.68 39.87
C ILE A 305 6.63 19.22 41.30
N ILE A 306 5.46 19.79 41.61
CA ILE A 306 5.17 20.37 42.93
C ILE A 306 5.18 19.31 44.03
N ILE A 307 4.68 18.10 43.75
CA ILE A 307 4.67 16.99 44.73
C ILE A 307 6.10 16.54 45.06
N ASN A 308 6.97 16.42 44.06
CA ASN A 308 8.37 16.05 44.28
C ASN A 308 9.12 17.12 45.07
N GLN A 309 8.91 18.41 44.79
CA GLN A 309 9.52 19.50 45.56
C GLN A 309 9.12 19.46 47.04
N LYS A 310 7.84 19.15 47.35
CA LYS A 310 7.37 19.01 48.74
C LYS A 310 7.94 17.76 49.44
N GLN A 311 8.16 16.66 48.71
CA GLN A 311 8.80 15.46 49.24
C GLN A 311 10.30 15.65 49.45
N ASP A 312 10.98 16.37 48.56
CA ASP A 312 12.39 16.74 48.69
C ASP A 312 12.59 17.74 49.85
N GLU A 313 11.67 18.70 50.04
CA GLU A 313 11.67 19.59 51.21
C GLU A 313 11.41 18.83 52.53
N GLN A 314 10.47 17.86 52.55
CA GLN A 314 10.23 17.02 53.73
C GLN A 314 11.36 16.05 54.05
N THR A 315 12.05 15.50 53.05
CA THR A 315 13.22 14.63 53.23
C THR A 315 14.47 15.42 53.59
N TRP A 316 14.62 16.64 53.05
CA TRP A 316 15.63 17.60 53.51
C TRP A 316 15.37 18.02 54.95
N GLU A 317 14.14 18.39 55.34
CA GLU A 317 13.79 18.70 56.74
C GLU A 317 14.01 17.50 57.67
N SER A 318 13.65 16.28 57.25
CA SER A 318 13.86 15.07 58.05
C SER A 318 15.35 14.75 58.25
N SER A 319 16.17 14.90 57.21
CA SER A 319 17.63 14.68 57.30
C SER A 319 18.37 15.83 58.00
N HIS A 320 17.87 17.07 57.93
CA HIS A 320 18.38 18.21 58.68
C HIS A 320 18.02 18.11 60.18
N ILE A 321 16.81 17.66 60.51
CA ILE A 321 16.36 17.41 61.89
C ILE A 321 17.16 16.26 62.52
N GLU A 322 17.59 15.27 61.75
CA GLU A 322 18.41 14.15 62.24
C GLU A 322 19.87 14.55 62.44
N SER A 323 20.44 15.43 61.61
CA SER A 323 21.80 15.97 61.83
C SER A 323 21.90 17.03 62.93
N CYS A 324 20.79 17.74 63.22
CA CYS A 324 20.73 18.76 64.28
C CYS A 324 20.46 18.17 65.69
N LYS A 325 20.24 16.86 65.82
CA LYS A 325 19.99 16.20 67.13
C LYS A 325 21.24 15.86 67.94
N GLU A 326 22.45 16.05 67.41
CA GLU A 326 23.69 15.68 68.11
C GLU A 326 24.43 16.84 68.79
N ASN A 327 23.94 18.09 68.78
CA ASN A 327 24.64 19.17 69.49
C ASN A 327 23.72 20.21 70.17
N ARG A 328 23.51 19.97 71.48
CA ARG A 328 23.55 20.97 72.59
C ARG A 328 22.29 21.88 72.79
N PRO A 329 22.23 22.63 73.92
CA PRO A 329 21.33 22.36 75.05
C PRO A 329 20.22 23.41 75.26
N GLU A 330 19.37 23.13 76.26
CA GLU A 330 18.27 23.93 76.82
C GLU A 330 18.41 25.47 76.74
N ALA A 331 17.39 26.16 76.22
CA ALA A 331 16.74 27.32 76.86
C ALA A 331 15.62 27.98 76.01
N GLN A 332 14.48 28.19 76.68
CA GLN A 332 13.58 29.35 76.68
C GLN A 332 12.72 29.76 75.46
N SER A 333 11.43 29.89 75.81
CA SER A 333 10.26 30.42 75.11
C SER A 333 10.32 31.90 74.72
N VAL A 334 9.84 32.27 73.52
CA VAL A 334 9.13 33.55 73.24
C VAL A 334 8.12 33.35 72.09
N SER A 335 7.03 34.11 72.15
CA SER A 335 5.76 34.09 71.42
C SER A 335 5.69 35.00 70.17
N THR A 336 4.50 34.97 69.51
CA THR A 336 3.84 36.02 68.66
C THR A 336 4.45 36.33 67.29
N GLU A 337 3.77 36.73 66.21
CA GLU A 337 2.38 36.79 65.68
C GLU A 337 2.51 37.46 64.28
N ASN A 338 1.46 37.42 63.44
CA ASN A 338 1.06 38.49 62.50
C ASN A 338 1.76 38.70 61.11
N ILE A 339 1.04 38.44 59.99
CA ILE A 339 0.19 39.39 59.22
C ILE A 339 0.02 38.99 57.73
N ASP A 340 -1.24 39.10 57.26
CA ASP A 340 -1.74 39.02 55.88
C ASP A 340 -1.71 40.36 55.11
N ASN A 341 -1.86 40.24 53.79
CA ASN A 341 -2.41 41.19 52.79
C ASN A 341 -1.45 42.12 52.01
N LEU A 342 -1.55 42.07 50.67
CA LEU A 342 -2.25 43.08 49.85
C LEU A 342 -2.17 42.80 48.33
N ASN A 343 -3.10 43.42 47.60
CA ASN A 343 -3.55 43.14 46.25
C ASN A 343 -3.59 44.46 45.42
N VAL A 344 -3.57 44.34 44.07
CA VAL A 344 -4.06 45.30 43.03
C VAL A 344 -3.19 46.50 42.59
N VAL A 345 -2.96 46.64 41.26
CA VAL A 345 -3.24 47.83 40.38
C VAL A 345 -3.34 47.42 38.89
N GLN A 346 -4.30 47.99 38.14
CA GLN A 346 -4.55 47.94 36.68
C GLN A 346 -3.98 49.17 35.95
N GLU A 347 -3.73 49.10 34.63
CA GLU A 347 -3.94 50.24 33.69
C GLU A 347 -4.13 49.81 32.21
N LYS A 348 -4.87 50.63 31.44
CA LYS A 348 -5.34 50.47 30.03
C LYS A 348 -4.53 51.36 29.06
N HIS A 349 -4.52 51.04 27.75
CA HIS A 349 -4.74 52.01 26.65
C HIS A 349 -5.01 51.35 25.26
N GLU A 350 -5.87 51.98 24.45
CA GLU A 350 -6.34 51.62 23.09
C GLU A 350 -5.59 52.32 21.94
N GLY A 351 -5.72 51.81 20.71
CA GLY A 351 -5.46 52.54 19.43
C GLY A 351 -5.88 51.77 18.16
N GLN A 352 -6.73 52.39 17.32
CA GLN A 352 -7.27 51.93 16.01
C GLN A 352 -6.37 52.30 14.80
N ILE A 353 -6.60 51.69 13.60
CA ILE A 353 -6.60 52.32 12.24
C ILE A 353 -7.21 51.37 11.17
N LYS A 354 -7.71 51.95 10.06
CA LYS A 354 -8.70 51.52 9.04
C LYS A 354 -8.18 50.90 7.70
N SER A 355 -9.17 50.43 6.92
CA SER A 355 -9.36 49.86 5.56
C SER A 355 -8.84 50.58 4.29
N GLY A 356 -8.78 49.85 3.15
CA GLY A 356 -8.74 50.34 1.75
C GLY A 356 -9.05 49.25 0.68
N GLU A 357 -9.62 49.66 -0.46
CA GLU A 357 -10.40 48.91 -1.49
C GLU A 357 -9.72 48.66 -2.88
N LEU A 358 -10.21 47.63 -3.61
CA LEU A 358 -10.52 47.45 -5.06
C LEU A 358 -9.44 47.44 -6.19
N VAL A 359 -9.59 46.49 -7.17
CA VAL A 359 -9.86 46.70 -8.64
C VAL A 359 -9.88 45.36 -9.44
N ASN A 360 -10.80 45.26 -10.43
CA ASN A 360 -11.08 44.20 -11.43
C ASN A 360 -10.21 44.26 -12.72
N ARG A 361 -10.11 43.12 -13.47
CA ARG A 361 -10.24 42.95 -14.96
C ARG A 361 -9.84 41.52 -15.42
N GLU A 362 -10.73 40.71 -16.00
CA GLU A 362 -11.07 40.46 -17.45
C GLU A 362 -10.26 39.33 -18.14
N GLU A 363 -10.97 38.31 -18.67
CA GLU A 363 -10.53 37.22 -19.59
C GLU A 363 -10.40 37.71 -21.05
N PRO A 364 -9.72 36.98 -21.99
CA PRO A 364 -10.44 36.02 -22.86
C PRO A 364 -9.64 34.81 -23.47
N GLU A 365 -10.40 33.79 -23.89
CA GLU A 365 -10.32 32.90 -25.10
C GLU A 365 -9.20 31.84 -25.39
N LYS A 366 -9.67 30.62 -25.77
CA LYS A 366 -9.02 29.46 -26.48
C LYS A 366 -9.09 29.65 -28.04
N PRO A 367 -8.60 28.78 -28.98
CA PRO A 367 -8.18 27.34 -28.90
C PRO A 367 -6.99 26.85 -29.82
N GLU A 368 -6.75 25.52 -29.80
CA GLU A 368 -6.37 24.58 -30.91
C GLU A 368 -4.99 23.85 -30.98
N GLU A 369 -5.10 22.51 -31.18
CA GLU A 369 -4.22 21.42 -31.75
C GLU A 369 -2.84 21.10 -31.11
N ILE A 370 -2.62 19.98 -30.38
CA ILE A 370 -2.52 18.52 -30.70
C ILE A 370 -1.48 18.13 -31.76
N ILE A 371 -0.33 17.57 -31.33
CA ILE A 371 0.42 16.48 -31.99
C ILE A 371 1.02 15.56 -30.89
N ASP A 372 0.81 14.26 -31.08
CA ASP A 372 1.02 13.09 -30.22
C ASP A 372 2.42 12.43 -30.38
N TYR A 373 2.92 11.73 -29.36
CA TYR A 373 3.74 10.49 -29.49
C TYR A 373 4.02 9.78 -28.13
N ASP A 374 3.38 8.61 -27.99
CA ASP A 374 3.78 7.31 -27.38
C ASP A 374 4.31 7.23 -25.93
N SER A 375 3.57 6.49 -25.10
CA SER A 375 3.92 6.05 -23.75
C SER A 375 3.59 4.56 -23.55
N ASP A 376 4.56 3.77 -23.07
CA ASP A 376 4.37 2.38 -22.62
C ASP A 376 3.27 2.27 -21.54
N SER A 377 2.25 1.47 -21.86
CA SER A 377 1.10 1.07 -21.04
C SER A 377 1.43 -0.12 -20.14
N ASP A 378 1.10 -0.05 -18.83
CA ASP A 378 0.80 -1.23 -17.96
C ASP A 378 0.61 -0.91 -16.46
N ARG A 379 0.76 0.36 -16.01
CA ARG A 379 0.92 0.64 -14.56
C ARG A 379 -0.35 0.70 -13.70
N THR A 380 -1.54 0.87 -14.28
CA THR A 380 -2.70 1.32 -13.47
C THR A 380 -3.55 0.18 -12.90
N ILE A 381 -3.51 -1.02 -13.48
CA ILE A 381 -4.21 -2.21 -12.93
C ILE A 381 -3.34 -2.96 -11.91
N ALA A 382 -2.01 -2.92 -12.07
CA ALA A 382 -1.07 -3.63 -11.20
C ALA A 382 -1.07 -3.12 -9.74
N MET A 383 -1.48 -1.88 -9.49
CA MET A 383 -1.31 -1.23 -8.19
C MET A 383 -2.16 -1.84 -7.06
N PHE A 384 -3.24 -2.56 -7.39
CA PHE A 384 -4.09 -3.18 -6.39
C PHE A 384 -4.00 -4.69 -6.34
N GLU A 385 -3.50 -5.40 -7.37
CA GLU A 385 -3.34 -6.86 -7.34
C GLU A 385 -2.44 -7.38 -6.20
N THR A 386 -1.73 -6.50 -5.49
CA THR A 386 -0.47 -6.80 -4.82
C THR A 386 -0.42 -6.45 -3.33
N LEU A 387 -1.29 -7.02 -2.49
CA LEU A 387 -0.97 -7.13 -1.06
C LEU A 387 -0.94 -8.60 -0.64
N PRO A 388 0.15 -9.33 -0.99
CA PRO A 388 0.50 -10.52 -0.25
C PRO A 388 0.68 -10.17 1.23
N LEU A 389 0.20 -11.03 2.13
CA LEU A 389 0.70 -11.09 3.50
C LEU A 389 2.22 -11.30 3.39
N SER A 390 3.02 -10.49 4.07
CA SER A 390 4.48 -10.61 4.05
C SER A 390 4.96 -11.55 5.17
N HIS A 391 5.91 -12.44 4.84
CA HIS A 391 6.69 -13.20 5.82
C HIS A 391 7.32 -12.26 6.83
N ASN A 392 7.41 -12.71 8.08
CA ASN A 392 7.92 -11.87 9.14
C ASN A 392 8.73 -12.69 10.12
N SER A 393 9.99 -12.74 9.80
CA SER A 393 11.04 -13.34 10.58
C SER A 393 11.36 -12.52 11.84
N ASP A 394 11.33 -13.18 13.00
CA ASP A 394 12.31 -13.03 14.08
C ASP A 394 11.88 -13.83 15.33
N VAL A 395 12.29 -15.11 15.36
CA VAL A 395 12.40 -15.98 16.56
C VAL A 395 13.78 -16.67 16.36
N LYS A 396 14.87 -16.47 17.12
CA LYS A 396 15.12 -16.77 18.54
C LYS A 396 16.60 -16.50 18.86
N SER A 397 16.94 -16.24 20.13
CA SER A 397 18.00 -16.99 20.84
C SER A 397 18.09 -16.59 22.31
N GLN A 398 18.05 -17.57 23.23
CA GLN A 398 19.14 -17.80 24.19
C GLN A 398 18.93 -19.07 25.02
N ASP A 399 20.05 -19.76 25.25
CA ASP A 399 20.20 -21.06 25.89
C ASP A 399 20.77 -20.92 27.32
N GLN A 400 20.27 -21.78 28.22
CA GLN A 400 20.86 -22.40 29.43
C GLN A 400 21.31 -21.59 30.67
N TYR A 401 20.78 -21.98 31.85
CA TYR A 401 21.55 -22.52 33.01
C TYR A 401 20.65 -23.31 34.01
N THR A 402 21.04 -24.59 34.23
CA THR A 402 20.89 -25.59 35.36
C THR A 402 20.12 -25.24 36.65
N LYS A 403 19.51 -26.12 37.50
CA LYS A 403 19.38 -27.59 37.80
C LYS A 403 18.46 -27.70 39.09
N PRO A 404 18.26 -28.87 39.73
CA PRO A 404 17.40 -30.04 39.45
C PRO A 404 16.22 -30.17 40.47
N VAL A 405 15.37 -31.23 40.42
CA VAL A 405 14.85 -32.01 41.59
C VAL A 405 13.79 -33.05 41.16
N GLU A 406 14.14 -34.30 41.45
CA GLU A 406 13.39 -35.50 41.91
C GLU A 406 12.15 -36.12 41.23
N LYS A 407 12.28 -37.46 41.14
CA LYS A 407 11.31 -38.51 40.84
C LYS A 407 10.07 -38.48 41.73
N VAL A 408 8.91 -38.83 41.18
CA VAL A 408 7.92 -39.71 41.84
C VAL A 408 7.30 -40.67 40.81
N THR A 409 7.18 -41.93 41.24
CA THR A 409 6.76 -43.15 40.56
C THR A 409 5.24 -43.39 40.52
N ASP A 410 4.82 -44.19 39.54
CA ASP A 410 3.69 -45.15 39.47
C ASP A 410 2.40 -44.91 40.28
N THR A 411 1.23 -44.97 39.62
CA THR A 411 0.22 -46.02 39.94
C THR A 411 -0.88 -46.16 38.89
N VAL A 412 -1.16 -47.43 38.58
CA VAL A 412 -2.31 -48.02 37.87
C VAL A 412 -3.61 -47.86 38.66
N ILE A 413 -4.76 -47.74 37.99
CA ILE A 413 -6.04 -48.41 38.36
C ILE A 413 -6.88 -48.59 37.08
N GLU A 414 -7.18 -49.86 36.79
CA GLU A 414 -8.21 -50.32 35.86
C GLU A 414 -9.62 -50.05 36.41
N ASN A 415 -10.62 -49.89 35.55
CA ASN A 415 -11.84 -50.68 35.69
C ASN A 415 -12.64 -50.82 34.38
N LYS A 416 -12.93 -52.09 34.09
CA LYS A 416 -13.82 -52.69 33.07
C LYS A 416 -15.29 -52.28 33.31
N THR A 417 -16.22 -52.37 32.36
CA THR A 417 -16.89 -53.60 31.83
C THR A 417 -17.78 -53.19 30.63
N GLU A 418 -17.65 -53.83 29.45
CA GLU A 418 -18.44 -54.98 28.93
C GLU A 418 -19.88 -54.63 28.45
N ILE A 419 -20.51 -55.13 27.38
CA ILE A 419 -20.30 -56.12 26.30
C ILE A 419 -21.48 -55.93 25.30
N ALA A 420 -21.28 -56.26 24.01
CA ALA A 420 -22.19 -57.00 23.08
C ALA A 420 -22.16 -56.39 21.66
N HIS A 421 -21.42 -57.00 20.71
CA HIS A 421 -21.86 -58.02 19.73
C HIS A 421 -22.84 -57.47 18.68
N GLY A 422 -22.66 -57.60 17.36
CA GLY A 422 -21.71 -58.27 16.44
C GLY A 422 -22.15 -57.84 15.02
N PHE A 423 -21.31 -57.70 14.00
CA PHE A 423 -20.75 -58.68 13.06
C PHE A 423 -20.10 -57.77 11.99
N GLY A 424 -18.82 -57.88 11.62
CA GLY A 424 -18.27 -58.94 10.79
C GLY A 424 -18.32 -58.58 9.30
N ASN A 425 -17.32 -57.85 8.78
CA ASN A 425 -16.50 -58.30 7.62
C ASN A 425 -15.48 -57.23 7.13
N LYS A 426 -14.21 -57.62 7.23
CA LYS A 426 -13.07 -57.35 6.32
C LYS A 426 -13.48 -57.45 4.84
N ILE A 427 -12.91 -56.81 3.81
CA ILE A 427 -11.69 -56.03 3.47
C ILE A 427 -12.04 -55.39 2.10
N GLU A 428 -11.64 -54.15 1.82
CA GLU A 428 -10.90 -53.81 0.58
C GLU A 428 -10.44 -52.36 0.59
N ASP A 429 -9.16 -52.23 0.31
CA ASP A 429 -8.34 -51.03 0.21
C ASP A 429 -8.58 -50.35 -1.15
N LYS A 430 -9.18 -49.16 -1.15
CA LYS A 430 -9.14 -48.22 -2.29
C LYS A 430 -9.14 -46.78 -1.79
N THR A 431 -7.98 -46.18 -1.88
CA THR A 431 -7.74 -44.72 -1.86
C THR A 431 -8.69 -43.98 -2.81
N PRO A 432 -9.34 -42.87 -2.39
CA PRO A 432 -9.97 -41.95 -3.34
C PRO A 432 -8.88 -41.03 -3.91
N LYS A 433 -8.64 -41.16 -5.22
CA LYS A 433 -7.92 -40.16 -6.00
C LYS A 433 -8.77 -38.88 -6.07
N SER A 434 -8.11 -37.75 -5.90
CA SER A 434 -8.61 -36.39 -6.07
C SER A 434 -9.25 -36.18 -7.45
N ASP A 435 -10.49 -35.69 -7.47
CA ASP A 435 -11.14 -35.12 -8.65
C ASP A 435 -10.49 -33.75 -8.97
N PRO A 436 -10.05 -33.49 -10.21
CA PRO A 436 -9.86 -32.13 -10.68
C PRO A 436 -11.16 -31.62 -11.32
N ALA A 437 -11.67 -30.47 -10.88
CA ALA A 437 -12.63 -29.67 -11.62
C ALA A 437 -11.99 -28.31 -11.95
N PRO A 438 -12.26 -27.75 -13.16
CA PRO A 438 -13.56 -27.13 -13.40
C PRO A 438 -14.26 -27.71 -14.64
N LYS A 439 -14.81 -28.94 -14.53
CA LYS A 439 -15.76 -29.50 -15.52
C LYS A 439 -17.21 -29.04 -15.29
N LYS A 440 -17.51 -28.31 -14.21
CA LYS A 440 -18.89 -27.93 -13.84
C LYS A 440 -19.39 -26.66 -14.53
N MET A 441 -18.53 -25.67 -14.79
CA MET A 441 -18.95 -24.44 -15.47
C MET A 441 -19.16 -24.65 -16.98
N LYS A 442 -18.28 -25.45 -17.62
CA LYS A 442 -18.54 -26.00 -18.96
C LYS A 442 -19.86 -26.77 -19.02
N LYS A 443 -20.28 -27.50 -17.97
CA LYS A 443 -21.57 -28.21 -17.93
C LYS A 443 -22.80 -27.30 -17.77
N VAL A 444 -22.67 -26.13 -17.14
CA VAL A 444 -23.77 -25.17 -16.99
C VAL A 444 -23.95 -24.37 -18.28
N ILE A 445 -22.86 -23.91 -18.89
CA ILE A 445 -22.86 -23.28 -20.23
C ILE A 445 -23.34 -24.29 -21.29
N PHE A 446 -22.86 -25.54 -21.23
CA PHE A 446 -23.35 -26.64 -22.07
C PHE A 446 -24.81 -27.00 -21.77
N GLY A 447 -25.28 -26.85 -20.53
CA GLY A 447 -26.68 -27.04 -20.16
C GLY A 447 -27.61 -25.97 -20.70
N ILE A 448 -27.16 -24.71 -20.74
CA ILE A 448 -27.90 -23.57 -21.33
C ILE A 448 -27.88 -23.67 -22.86
N LEU A 449 -26.74 -24.05 -23.47
CA LEU A 449 -26.64 -24.34 -24.89
C LEU A 449 -27.47 -25.56 -25.31
N ILE A 450 -27.56 -26.60 -24.47
CA ILE A 450 -28.49 -27.72 -24.67
C ILE A 450 -29.93 -27.25 -24.53
N ALA A 451 -30.27 -26.37 -23.59
CA ALA A 451 -31.65 -25.88 -23.44
C ALA A 451 -32.07 -25.00 -24.64
N ILE A 452 -31.16 -24.17 -25.15
CA ILE A 452 -31.36 -23.37 -26.37
C ILE A 452 -31.41 -24.29 -27.60
N ALA A 453 -30.54 -25.29 -27.71
CA ALA A 453 -30.58 -26.30 -28.76
C ALA A 453 -31.86 -27.15 -28.68
N VAL A 454 -32.35 -27.50 -27.49
CA VAL A 454 -33.61 -28.23 -27.28
C VAL A 454 -34.82 -27.34 -27.61
N LEU A 455 -34.76 -26.03 -27.37
CA LEU A 455 -35.78 -25.07 -27.80
C LEU A 455 -35.76 -24.84 -29.32
N ILE A 456 -34.58 -24.83 -29.95
CA ILE A 456 -34.39 -24.78 -31.40
C ILE A 456 -34.82 -26.11 -32.05
N ILE A 457 -34.57 -27.25 -31.40
CA ILE A 457 -35.05 -28.57 -31.80
C ILE A 457 -36.56 -28.69 -31.57
N ALA A 458 -37.13 -28.06 -30.54
CA ALA A 458 -38.58 -28.00 -30.31
C ALA A 458 -39.28 -27.09 -31.33
N ALA A 459 -38.66 -25.98 -31.72
CA ALA A 459 -39.09 -25.14 -32.84
C ALA A 459 -38.92 -25.86 -34.19
N GLY A 460 -37.83 -26.62 -34.36
CA GLY A 460 -37.57 -27.49 -35.51
C GLY A 460 -38.49 -28.72 -35.56
N LEU A 461 -38.98 -29.21 -34.42
CA LEU A 461 -39.99 -30.25 -34.30
C LEU A 461 -41.37 -29.75 -34.75
N PHE A 462 -41.63 -28.44 -34.66
CA PHE A 462 -42.80 -27.81 -35.28
C PHE A 462 -42.64 -27.63 -36.80
N ILE A 463 -41.41 -27.59 -37.31
CA ILE A 463 -41.06 -27.60 -38.74
C ILE A 463 -40.94 -29.04 -39.29
N LYS A 464 -41.11 -30.07 -38.45
CA LYS A 464 -41.03 -31.50 -38.84
C LYS A 464 -42.22 -31.99 -39.70
N PHE A 465 -43.06 -31.07 -40.17
CA PHE A 465 -44.14 -31.31 -41.13
C PHE A 465 -44.00 -30.59 -42.47
N SER A 466 -42.81 -30.12 -42.83
CA SER A 466 -42.50 -29.71 -44.21
C SER A 466 -41.12 -30.26 -44.63
N GLY A 467 -41.11 -31.24 -45.52
CA GLY A 467 -39.91 -31.98 -45.91
C GLY A 467 -38.87 -31.15 -46.67
N ASN A 468 -37.83 -30.71 -45.96
CA ASN A 468 -36.52 -30.39 -46.52
C ASN A 468 -35.49 -31.33 -45.88
N ALA A 469 -34.62 -31.93 -46.69
CA ALA A 469 -33.51 -32.75 -46.20
C ALA A 469 -32.55 -31.87 -45.39
N ILE A 470 -32.23 -32.29 -44.17
CA ILE A 470 -31.21 -31.66 -43.31
C ILE A 470 -29.87 -31.65 -44.07
N SER A 471 -29.18 -30.52 -44.08
CA SER A 471 -27.93 -30.30 -44.82
C SER A 471 -26.77 -31.15 -44.28
N LYS A 472 -25.74 -31.39 -45.11
CA LYS A 472 -24.51 -32.12 -44.71
C LYS A 472 -23.81 -31.44 -43.51
N TYR A 473 -23.82 -30.11 -43.48
CA TYR A 473 -23.28 -29.29 -42.40
C TYR A 473 -24.02 -29.54 -41.07
N GLU A 474 -25.35 -29.55 -41.08
CA GLU A 474 -26.14 -29.77 -39.86
C GLU A 474 -25.85 -31.17 -39.25
N HIS A 475 -25.74 -32.21 -40.07
CA HIS A 475 -25.34 -33.54 -39.59
C HIS A 475 -23.89 -33.57 -39.11
N ALA A 476 -22.98 -32.82 -39.74
CA ALA A 476 -21.60 -32.70 -39.29
C ALA A 476 -21.54 -32.07 -37.88
N MET A 477 -22.35 -31.03 -37.65
CA MET A 477 -22.46 -30.36 -36.35
C MET A 477 -23.04 -31.27 -35.27
N GLU A 478 -24.05 -32.09 -35.59
CA GLU A 478 -24.58 -33.09 -34.66
C GLU A 478 -23.48 -34.05 -34.20
N TYR A 479 -22.71 -34.63 -35.13
CA TYR A 479 -21.60 -35.52 -34.77
C TYR A 479 -20.49 -34.80 -33.99
N TYR A 480 -20.21 -33.54 -34.33
CA TYR A 480 -19.23 -32.73 -33.62
C TYR A 480 -19.64 -32.52 -32.15
N LEU A 481 -20.91 -32.17 -31.90
CA LEU A 481 -21.48 -32.00 -30.56
C LEU A 481 -21.60 -33.32 -29.78
N GLU A 482 -21.78 -34.45 -30.46
CA GLU A 482 -21.74 -35.79 -29.86
C GLU A 482 -20.31 -36.28 -29.55
N GLY A 483 -19.29 -35.56 -30.02
CA GLY A 483 -17.88 -35.92 -29.86
C GLY A 483 -17.38 -36.98 -30.85
N ASP A 484 -18.16 -37.32 -31.88
CA ASP A 484 -17.72 -38.17 -33.00
C ASP A 484 -17.03 -37.31 -34.07
N TYR A 485 -15.87 -36.77 -33.68
CA TYR A 485 -15.09 -35.85 -34.52
C TYR A 485 -14.65 -36.48 -35.85
N THR A 486 -14.52 -37.80 -35.92
CA THR A 486 -14.15 -38.48 -37.19
C THR A 486 -15.26 -38.36 -38.22
N LYS A 487 -16.52 -38.64 -37.83
CA LYS A 487 -17.67 -38.48 -38.74
C LYS A 487 -17.97 -37.02 -39.02
N ALA A 488 -17.83 -36.16 -38.00
CA ALA A 488 -17.99 -34.71 -38.15
C ALA A 488 -17.05 -34.17 -39.23
N LYS A 489 -15.75 -34.50 -39.13
CA LYS A 489 -14.75 -34.11 -40.13
C LYS A 489 -15.13 -34.59 -41.54
N GLU A 490 -15.48 -35.86 -41.71
CA GLU A 490 -15.82 -36.40 -43.04
C GLU A 490 -17.00 -35.65 -43.68
N LEU A 491 -18.00 -35.30 -42.88
CA LEU A 491 -19.16 -34.55 -43.37
C LEU A 491 -18.85 -33.06 -43.59
N PHE A 492 -18.02 -32.44 -42.74
CA PHE A 492 -17.53 -31.09 -42.97
C PHE A 492 -16.69 -31.02 -44.25
N GLU A 493 -15.81 -31.99 -44.54
CA GLU A 493 -15.05 -32.04 -45.79
C GLU A 493 -15.97 -32.10 -47.01
N LYS A 494 -17.00 -32.97 -46.98
CA LYS A 494 -17.99 -33.07 -48.07
C LYS A 494 -18.84 -31.81 -48.23
N ALA A 495 -19.14 -31.11 -47.15
CA ALA A 495 -19.89 -29.86 -47.20
C ALA A 495 -19.02 -28.69 -47.67
N ALA A 496 -17.73 -28.67 -47.29
CA ALA A 496 -16.75 -27.71 -47.77
C ALA A 496 -16.47 -27.89 -49.27
N GLU A 497 -16.45 -29.13 -49.79
CA GLU A 497 -16.39 -29.41 -51.24
C GLU A 497 -17.58 -28.81 -52.00
N ASP A 498 -18.76 -28.73 -51.36
CA ASP A 498 -19.95 -28.07 -51.90
C ASP A 498 -19.92 -26.53 -51.72
N GLY A 499 -18.84 -25.97 -51.17
CA GLY A 499 -18.66 -24.53 -50.95
C GLY A 499 -19.24 -24.01 -49.64
N ASN A 500 -19.62 -24.86 -48.69
CA ASN A 500 -20.12 -24.41 -47.38
C ASN A 500 -18.96 -23.83 -46.54
N THR A 501 -19.01 -22.53 -46.31
CA THR A 501 -17.96 -21.77 -45.62
C THR A 501 -17.93 -22.02 -44.12
N ASP A 502 -19.07 -22.32 -43.49
CA ASP A 502 -19.13 -22.76 -42.10
C ASP A 502 -18.32 -24.04 -41.89
N SER A 503 -18.48 -25.02 -42.77
CA SER A 503 -17.74 -26.29 -42.72
C SER A 503 -16.25 -26.10 -42.93
N MET A 504 -15.86 -25.17 -43.81
CA MET A 504 -14.45 -24.78 -43.97
C MET A 504 -13.89 -24.19 -42.67
N TYR A 505 -14.64 -23.32 -42.01
CA TYR A 505 -14.25 -22.76 -40.71
C TYR A 505 -14.12 -23.84 -39.63
N TRP A 506 -15.09 -24.75 -39.51
CA TRP A 506 -15.03 -25.84 -38.54
C TRP A 506 -13.89 -26.81 -38.80
N LEU A 507 -13.55 -27.11 -40.06
CA LEU A 507 -12.33 -27.85 -40.38
C LEU A 507 -11.09 -27.11 -39.91
N GLY A 508 -11.06 -25.78 -40.09
CA GLY A 508 -10.00 -24.92 -39.54
C GLY A 508 -9.86 -25.09 -38.03
N LEU A 509 -10.96 -24.96 -37.28
CA LEU A 509 -10.98 -25.17 -35.82
C LEU A 509 -10.52 -26.58 -35.41
N MET A 510 -10.98 -27.62 -36.10
CA MET A 510 -10.59 -28.99 -35.78
C MET A 510 -9.08 -29.21 -35.92
N TYR A 511 -8.46 -28.65 -36.96
CA TYR A 511 -7.00 -28.70 -37.12
C TYR A 511 -6.27 -27.78 -36.14
N HIS A 512 -6.85 -26.62 -35.80
CA HIS A 512 -6.30 -25.69 -34.83
C HIS A 512 -6.25 -26.29 -33.42
N ASP A 513 -7.32 -26.95 -32.98
CA ASP A 513 -7.47 -27.48 -31.62
C ASP A 513 -7.04 -28.96 -31.49
N GLY A 514 -6.84 -29.64 -32.62
CA GLY A 514 -6.52 -31.08 -32.65
C GLY A 514 -7.71 -31.97 -32.28
N GLU A 515 -8.94 -31.54 -32.58
CA GLU A 515 -10.16 -32.29 -32.28
C GLU A 515 -10.46 -33.31 -33.38
N GLY A 516 -10.27 -34.59 -33.07
CA GLY A 516 -10.45 -35.69 -34.03
C GLY A 516 -9.36 -35.80 -35.10
N VAL A 517 -8.39 -34.90 -35.11
CA VAL A 517 -7.19 -34.89 -35.97
C VAL A 517 -5.96 -34.49 -35.16
N SER A 518 -4.76 -34.77 -35.66
CA SER A 518 -3.56 -34.16 -35.09
C SER A 518 -3.58 -32.65 -35.33
N GLN A 519 -3.25 -31.87 -34.29
CA GLN A 519 -3.13 -30.42 -34.39
C GLN A 519 -2.17 -30.04 -35.51
N ASP A 520 -2.61 -29.13 -36.37
CA ASP A 520 -1.89 -28.72 -37.58
C ASP A 520 -2.30 -27.29 -37.95
N TYR A 521 -1.57 -26.31 -37.41
CA TYR A 521 -1.84 -24.89 -37.67
C TYR A 521 -1.72 -24.52 -39.15
N ALA A 522 -0.85 -25.19 -39.93
CA ALA A 522 -0.74 -24.91 -41.35
C ALA A 522 -2.03 -25.28 -42.09
N LYS A 523 -2.61 -26.46 -41.79
CA LYS A 523 -3.93 -26.84 -42.33
C LYS A 523 -5.06 -25.99 -41.78
N ALA A 524 -5.01 -25.60 -40.51
CA ALA A 524 -6.01 -24.70 -39.93
C ALA A 524 -6.07 -23.39 -40.72
N LYS A 525 -4.90 -22.78 -40.96
CA LYS A 525 -4.75 -21.58 -41.79
C LYS A 525 -5.33 -21.77 -43.20
N GLU A 526 -4.98 -22.86 -43.89
CA GLU A 526 -5.51 -23.12 -45.25
C GLU A 526 -7.05 -23.17 -45.28
N TRP A 527 -7.66 -23.79 -44.27
CA TRP A 527 -9.11 -23.88 -44.16
C TRP A 527 -9.75 -22.55 -43.77
N TYR A 528 -9.13 -21.79 -42.87
CA TYR A 528 -9.59 -20.44 -42.54
C TYR A 528 -9.45 -19.48 -43.73
N GLU A 529 -8.39 -19.56 -44.53
CA GLU A 529 -8.25 -18.75 -45.75
C GLU A 529 -9.38 -19.04 -46.73
N LYS A 530 -9.71 -20.31 -46.97
CA LYS A 530 -10.87 -20.69 -47.81
C LYS A 530 -12.20 -20.18 -47.26
N ALA A 531 -12.40 -20.30 -45.94
CA ALA A 531 -13.61 -19.80 -45.29
C ALA A 531 -13.71 -18.26 -45.38
N ALA A 532 -12.60 -17.55 -45.17
CA ALA A 532 -12.51 -16.10 -45.26
C ALA A 532 -12.70 -15.59 -46.69
N GLU A 533 -12.16 -16.28 -47.71
CA GLU A 533 -12.44 -16.01 -49.13
C GLU A 533 -13.93 -16.13 -49.45
N GLY A 534 -14.62 -17.06 -48.78
CA GLY A 534 -16.07 -17.21 -48.84
C GLY A 534 -16.87 -16.22 -47.98
N GLY A 535 -16.21 -15.25 -47.35
CA GLY A 535 -16.84 -14.21 -46.53
C GLY A 535 -17.13 -14.61 -45.08
N TYR A 536 -16.58 -15.73 -44.59
CA TYR A 536 -16.79 -16.16 -43.21
C TYR A 536 -15.96 -15.32 -42.24
N VAL A 537 -16.66 -14.44 -41.52
CA VAL A 537 -16.08 -13.42 -40.65
C VAL A 537 -15.31 -14.01 -39.46
N GLY A 538 -15.77 -15.11 -38.88
CA GLY A 538 -15.05 -15.80 -37.79
C GLY A 538 -13.69 -16.35 -38.23
N ALA A 539 -13.54 -16.73 -39.49
CA ALA A 539 -12.27 -17.21 -40.04
C ALA A 539 -11.30 -16.05 -40.26
N MET A 540 -11.79 -14.87 -40.65
CA MET A 540 -10.98 -13.66 -40.73
C MET A 540 -10.44 -13.29 -39.35
N ASN A 541 -11.26 -13.37 -38.30
CA ASN A 541 -10.81 -13.15 -36.92
C ASN A 541 -9.70 -14.14 -36.52
N ASN A 542 -9.92 -15.44 -36.71
CA ASN A 542 -8.94 -16.46 -36.33
C ASN A 542 -7.65 -16.37 -37.15
N LEU A 543 -7.70 -15.95 -38.43
CA LEU A 543 -6.50 -15.65 -39.20
C LEU A 543 -5.72 -14.48 -38.56
N GLY A 544 -6.42 -13.46 -38.07
CA GLY A 544 -5.82 -12.39 -37.29
C GLY A 544 -5.08 -12.94 -36.06
N ASP A 545 -5.75 -13.78 -35.26
CA ASP A 545 -5.18 -14.40 -34.05
C ASP A 545 -3.93 -15.24 -34.38
N MET A 546 -3.98 -16.02 -35.46
CA MET A 546 -2.83 -16.83 -35.88
C MET A 546 -1.60 -15.99 -36.25
N TYR A 547 -1.79 -14.85 -36.92
CA TYR A 547 -0.69 -13.92 -37.21
C TYR A 547 -0.23 -13.16 -35.95
N ARG A 548 -1.15 -12.80 -35.05
CA ARG A 548 -0.84 -12.13 -33.78
C ARG A 548 -0.01 -13.03 -32.86
N ASN A 549 -0.32 -14.33 -32.81
CA ASN A 549 0.32 -15.31 -31.92
C ASN A 549 1.49 -16.08 -32.58
N GLY A 550 1.63 -16.01 -33.91
CA GLY A 550 2.62 -16.79 -34.65
C GLY A 550 2.30 -18.29 -34.73
N GLU A 551 1.01 -18.64 -34.79
CA GLU A 551 0.54 -20.02 -34.82
C GLU A 551 0.54 -20.55 -36.26
N GLY A 552 1.50 -21.43 -36.59
CA GLY A 552 1.67 -21.97 -37.95
C GLY A 552 2.17 -20.97 -38.98
N VAL A 553 2.42 -19.73 -38.59
CA VAL A 553 3.02 -18.64 -39.37
C VAL A 553 4.04 -17.87 -38.53
N SER A 554 4.92 -17.10 -39.16
CA SER A 554 5.71 -16.13 -38.40
C SER A 554 4.78 -15.04 -37.85
N GLN A 555 4.99 -14.65 -36.59
CA GLN A 555 4.26 -13.56 -35.96
C GLN A 555 4.37 -12.29 -36.80
N ASP A 556 3.22 -11.68 -37.10
CA ASP A 556 3.10 -10.54 -38.01
C ASP A 556 1.88 -9.68 -37.62
N TYR A 557 2.10 -8.71 -36.75
CA TYR A 557 1.05 -7.81 -36.27
C TYR A 557 0.41 -6.99 -37.39
N VAL A 558 1.15 -6.63 -38.44
CA VAL A 558 0.59 -5.87 -39.57
C VAL A 558 -0.46 -6.72 -40.31
N LYS A 559 -0.16 -8.00 -40.57
CA LYS A 559 -1.14 -8.92 -41.14
C LYS A 559 -2.29 -9.25 -40.19
N ALA A 560 -2.02 -9.37 -38.89
CA ALA A 560 -3.07 -9.58 -37.90
C ALA A 560 -4.10 -8.46 -37.98
N LYS A 561 -3.64 -7.20 -37.97
CA LYS A 561 -4.48 -6.02 -38.18
C LYS A 561 -5.27 -6.09 -39.48
N GLU A 562 -4.64 -6.38 -40.62
CA GLU A 562 -5.35 -6.47 -41.91
C GLU A 562 -6.51 -7.49 -41.88
N TRP A 563 -6.34 -8.60 -41.16
CA TRP A 563 -7.37 -9.62 -41.00
C TRP A 563 -8.47 -9.20 -40.03
N TYR A 564 -8.13 -8.56 -38.92
CA TYR A 564 -9.12 -8.01 -38.01
C TYR A 564 -9.91 -6.85 -38.65
N GLU A 565 -9.30 -6.01 -39.50
CA GLU A 565 -9.99 -4.99 -40.30
C GLU A 565 -11.05 -5.62 -41.21
N LYS A 566 -10.70 -6.68 -41.93
CA LYS A 566 -11.67 -7.45 -42.75
C LYS A 566 -12.79 -8.04 -41.89
N ALA A 567 -12.44 -8.59 -40.71
CA ALA A 567 -13.43 -9.14 -39.80
C ALA A 567 -14.39 -8.05 -39.29
N ALA A 568 -13.87 -6.89 -38.89
CA ALA A 568 -14.65 -5.75 -38.42
C ALA A 568 -15.54 -5.15 -39.52
N GLU A 569 -15.04 -5.03 -40.75
CA GLU A 569 -15.84 -4.64 -41.93
C GLU A 569 -16.98 -5.64 -42.21
N GLY A 570 -16.75 -6.92 -41.94
CA GLY A 570 -17.76 -7.97 -41.96
C GLY A 570 -18.74 -7.95 -40.78
N GLY A 571 -18.59 -7.03 -39.84
CA GLY A 571 -19.45 -6.89 -38.65
C GLY A 571 -19.02 -7.75 -37.45
N SER A 572 -17.80 -8.29 -37.43
CA SER A 572 -17.28 -9.01 -36.26
C SER A 572 -17.07 -8.08 -35.08
N THR A 573 -17.81 -8.30 -33.99
CA THR A 573 -17.55 -7.57 -32.75
C THR A 573 -16.24 -7.99 -32.09
N SER A 574 -15.83 -9.26 -32.24
CA SER A 574 -14.51 -9.74 -31.81
C SER A 574 -13.39 -9.14 -32.66
N GLY A 575 -13.59 -8.99 -33.97
CA GLY A 575 -12.63 -8.32 -34.85
C GLY A 575 -12.48 -6.83 -34.50
N MET A 576 -13.60 -6.15 -34.21
CA MET A 576 -13.58 -4.77 -33.71
C MET A 576 -12.86 -4.67 -32.37
N PHE A 577 -13.13 -5.57 -31.43
CA PHE A 577 -12.43 -5.62 -30.15
C PHE A 577 -10.92 -5.83 -30.32
N ASN A 578 -10.51 -6.82 -31.11
CA ASN A 578 -9.10 -7.10 -31.37
C ASN A 578 -8.39 -5.93 -32.05
N LEU A 579 -9.06 -5.19 -32.95
CA LEU A 579 -8.51 -3.93 -33.46
C LEU A 579 -8.34 -2.89 -32.37
N GLY A 580 -9.31 -2.77 -31.47
CA GLY A 580 -9.22 -1.92 -30.29
C GLY A 580 -7.98 -2.24 -29.46
N ASP A 581 -7.77 -3.52 -29.15
CA ASP A 581 -6.58 -4.00 -28.42
C ASP A 581 -5.29 -3.67 -29.17
N MET A 582 -5.22 -3.89 -30.49
CA MET A 582 -4.01 -3.56 -31.25
C MET A 582 -3.66 -2.08 -31.23
N TYR A 583 -4.65 -1.18 -31.28
CA TYR A 583 -4.43 0.26 -31.12
C TYR A 583 -4.11 0.63 -29.67
N HIS A 584 -4.68 -0.06 -28.69
CA HIS A 584 -4.40 0.14 -27.27
C HIS A 584 -2.96 -0.26 -26.91
N ASP A 585 -2.48 -1.39 -27.45
CA ASP A 585 -1.17 -1.96 -27.11
C ASP A 585 -0.05 -1.51 -28.07
N GLY A 586 -0.37 -0.81 -29.17
CA GLY A 586 0.59 -0.44 -30.20
C GLY A 586 1.14 -1.64 -31.00
N GLU A 587 0.38 -2.74 -31.08
CA GLU A 587 0.78 -3.94 -31.79
C GLU A 587 0.59 -3.77 -33.30
N GLY A 588 1.69 -3.63 -34.06
CA GLY A 588 1.64 -3.48 -35.52
C GLY A 588 1.09 -2.13 -36.02
N VAL A 589 0.79 -1.22 -35.11
CA VAL A 589 0.38 0.18 -35.33
C VAL A 589 1.01 1.07 -34.26
N SER A 590 1.09 2.37 -34.49
CA SER A 590 1.37 3.30 -33.38
C SER A 590 0.23 3.23 -32.36
N GLN A 591 0.58 3.30 -31.07
CA GLN A 591 -0.42 3.30 -30.01
C GLN A 591 -1.33 4.51 -30.19
N ASP A 592 -2.64 4.28 -30.07
CA ASP A 592 -3.65 5.32 -30.28
C ASP A 592 -4.90 4.97 -29.47
N TYR A 593 -4.95 5.46 -28.24
CA TYR A 593 -6.09 5.23 -27.34
C TYR A 593 -7.39 5.82 -27.90
N ALA A 594 -7.34 6.89 -28.70
CA ALA A 594 -8.55 7.44 -29.29
C ALA A 594 -9.16 6.47 -30.30
N LYS A 595 -8.34 5.87 -31.18
CA LYS A 595 -8.79 4.80 -32.09
C LYS A 595 -9.18 3.53 -31.35
N ALA A 596 -8.43 3.14 -30.31
CA ALA A 596 -8.80 1.99 -29.48
C ALA A 596 -10.21 2.15 -28.92
N LYS A 597 -10.49 3.32 -28.33
CA LYS A 597 -11.82 3.68 -27.84
C LYS A 597 -12.89 3.60 -28.92
N GLU A 598 -12.66 4.15 -30.12
CA GLU A 598 -13.64 4.09 -31.22
C GLU A 598 -13.99 2.65 -31.60
N TRP A 599 -12.99 1.76 -31.64
CA TRP A 599 -13.20 0.35 -31.95
C TRP A 599 -13.88 -0.40 -30.82
N PHE A 600 -13.51 -0.13 -29.57
CA PHE A 600 -14.20 -0.70 -28.42
C PHE A 600 -15.66 -0.20 -28.32
N GLU A 601 -15.95 1.07 -28.62
CA GLU A 601 -17.33 1.58 -28.66
C GLU A 601 -18.17 0.84 -29.71
N LYS A 602 -17.64 0.62 -30.91
CA LYS A 602 -18.31 -0.19 -31.95
C LYS A 602 -18.55 -1.64 -31.51
N ALA A 603 -17.54 -2.27 -30.91
CA ALA A 603 -17.67 -3.63 -30.38
C ALA A 603 -18.71 -3.70 -29.25
N ALA A 604 -18.72 -2.72 -28.35
CA ALA A 604 -19.67 -2.60 -27.24
C ALA A 604 -21.10 -2.33 -27.73
N GLU A 605 -21.30 -1.49 -28.76
CA GLU A 605 -22.59 -1.31 -29.43
C GLU A 605 -23.13 -2.63 -30.01
N GLY A 606 -22.22 -3.49 -30.50
CA GLY A 606 -22.52 -4.86 -30.91
C GLY A 606 -22.69 -5.86 -29.77
N GLY A 607 -22.65 -5.42 -28.50
CA GLY A 607 -22.85 -6.25 -27.31
C GLY A 607 -21.62 -7.01 -26.83
N TYR A 608 -20.40 -6.66 -27.29
CA TYR A 608 -19.19 -7.34 -26.85
C TYR A 608 -18.77 -6.89 -25.45
N ALA A 609 -18.94 -7.76 -24.46
CA ALA A 609 -18.71 -7.42 -23.06
C ALA A 609 -17.23 -7.11 -22.74
N GLY A 610 -16.27 -7.78 -23.40
CA GLY A 610 -14.84 -7.47 -23.24
C GLY A 610 -14.50 -6.02 -23.64
N ALA A 611 -15.16 -5.49 -24.68
CA ALA A 611 -14.99 -4.11 -25.10
C ALA A 611 -15.61 -3.13 -24.11
N MET A 612 -16.78 -3.45 -23.55
CA MET A 612 -17.38 -2.67 -22.46
C MET A 612 -16.47 -2.64 -21.23
N ASN A 613 -15.82 -3.76 -20.89
CA ASN A 613 -14.83 -3.80 -19.83
C ASN A 613 -13.64 -2.87 -20.12
N ASN A 614 -13.05 -2.96 -21.32
CA ASN A 614 -11.90 -2.15 -21.69
C ASN A 614 -12.25 -0.65 -21.76
N LEU A 615 -13.45 -0.29 -22.21
CA LEU A 615 -13.95 1.09 -22.09
C LEU A 615 -14.01 1.55 -20.64
N GLY A 616 -14.46 0.68 -19.73
CA GLY A 616 -14.44 0.95 -18.30
C GLY A 616 -13.03 1.24 -17.78
N VAL A 617 -12.06 0.41 -18.17
CA VAL A 617 -10.63 0.57 -17.82
C VAL A 617 -10.08 1.89 -18.37
N MET A 618 -10.36 2.21 -19.63
CA MET A 618 -9.89 3.45 -20.25
C MET A 618 -10.42 4.69 -19.53
N TYR A 619 -11.70 4.70 -19.13
CA TYR A 619 -12.24 5.79 -18.30
C TYR A 619 -11.68 5.81 -16.89
N GLN A 620 -11.38 4.65 -16.30
CA GLN A 620 -10.76 4.55 -14.97
C GLN A 620 -9.32 5.08 -14.99
N ASN A 621 -8.56 4.83 -16.06
CA ASN A 621 -7.15 5.20 -16.17
C ASN A 621 -6.93 6.56 -16.85
N GLY A 622 -7.93 7.07 -17.58
CA GLY A 622 -7.78 8.28 -18.40
C GLY A 622 -7.05 8.02 -19.74
N GLU A 623 -7.14 6.82 -20.29
CA GLU A 623 -6.47 6.42 -21.54
C GLU A 623 -7.29 6.90 -22.75
N GLY A 624 -6.78 7.90 -23.47
CA GLY A 624 -7.48 8.50 -24.62
C GLY A 624 -8.75 9.29 -24.28
N VAL A 625 -9.08 9.41 -22.98
CA VAL A 625 -10.21 10.17 -22.43
C VAL A 625 -9.82 10.79 -21.10
N SER A 626 -10.52 11.84 -20.65
CA SER A 626 -10.35 12.31 -19.26
C SER A 626 -10.81 11.23 -18.29
N GLN A 627 -10.03 10.99 -17.23
CA GLN A 627 -10.37 10.05 -16.16
C GLN A 627 -11.75 10.36 -15.57
N ASP A 628 -12.61 9.34 -15.54
CA ASP A 628 -14.00 9.44 -15.12
C ASP A 628 -14.48 8.10 -14.53
N TYR A 629 -14.32 7.94 -13.22
CA TYR A 629 -14.75 6.74 -12.50
C TYR A 629 -16.26 6.49 -12.57
N ALA A 630 -17.08 7.53 -12.75
CA ALA A 630 -18.53 7.35 -12.89
C ALA A 630 -18.86 6.68 -14.23
N LYS A 631 -18.23 7.11 -15.32
CA LYS A 631 -18.33 6.43 -16.61
C LYS A 631 -17.71 5.05 -16.61
N ALA A 632 -16.57 4.87 -15.92
CA ALA A 632 -15.96 3.55 -15.76
C ALA A 632 -16.95 2.58 -15.13
N LYS A 633 -17.59 2.99 -14.03
CA LYS A 633 -18.67 2.23 -13.39
C LYS A 633 -19.82 1.91 -14.34
N GLU A 634 -20.33 2.87 -15.11
CA GLU A 634 -21.42 2.62 -16.06
C GLU A 634 -21.06 1.56 -17.10
N TRP A 635 -19.83 1.58 -17.62
CA TRP A 635 -19.34 0.59 -18.58
C TRP A 635 -19.14 -0.79 -17.94
N TYR A 636 -18.57 -0.84 -16.74
CA TYR A 636 -18.45 -2.10 -16.01
C TYR A 636 -19.82 -2.69 -15.65
N GLU A 637 -20.82 -1.89 -15.29
CA GLU A 637 -22.19 -2.36 -15.05
C GLU A 637 -22.80 -3.00 -16.31
N LYS A 638 -22.67 -2.35 -17.47
CA LYS A 638 -23.12 -2.91 -18.76
C LYS A 638 -22.43 -4.23 -19.11
N SER A 639 -21.12 -4.31 -18.88
CA SER A 639 -20.37 -5.55 -19.11
C SER A 639 -20.77 -6.66 -18.12
N ALA A 640 -20.95 -6.31 -16.84
CA ALA A 640 -21.35 -7.24 -15.79
C ALA A 640 -22.75 -7.82 -16.01
N GLU A 641 -23.68 -7.06 -16.60
CA GLU A 641 -25.00 -7.57 -17.04
C GLU A 641 -24.88 -8.70 -18.07
N SER A 642 -23.79 -8.70 -18.86
CA SER A 642 -23.48 -9.75 -19.83
C SER A 642 -22.73 -10.95 -19.23
N GLY A 643 -22.46 -10.94 -17.92
CA GLY A 643 -21.90 -12.06 -17.17
C GLY A 643 -20.38 -12.12 -17.09
N THR A 644 -19.66 -11.06 -17.48
CA THR A 644 -18.19 -11.04 -17.44
C THR A 644 -17.67 -10.89 -16.00
N ALA A 645 -16.90 -11.86 -15.55
CA ALA A 645 -16.38 -11.88 -14.18
C ALA A 645 -15.34 -10.76 -13.92
N ASP A 646 -14.56 -10.36 -14.92
CA ASP A 646 -13.59 -9.27 -14.85
C ASP A 646 -14.26 -7.93 -14.52
N SER A 647 -15.38 -7.62 -15.17
CA SER A 647 -16.12 -6.38 -14.92
C SER A 647 -16.83 -6.39 -13.56
N MET A 648 -17.32 -7.56 -13.12
CA MET A 648 -17.82 -7.72 -11.76
C MET A 648 -16.71 -7.49 -10.72
N TYR A 649 -15.51 -8.00 -10.98
CA TYR A 649 -14.34 -7.72 -10.14
C TYR A 649 -13.99 -6.23 -10.13
N ASN A 650 -13.93 -5.57 -11.28
CA ASN A 650 -13.61 -4.14 -11.38
C ASN A 650 -14.67 -3.27 -10.67
N LEU A 651 -15.95 -3.62 -10.74
CA LEU A 651 -16.99 -2.98 -9.92
C LEU A 651 -16.73 -3.16 -8.43
N GLY A 652 -16.36 -4.37 -8.01
CA GLY A 652 -15.96 -4.65 -6.63
C GLY A 652 -14.80 -3.76 -6.18
N VAL A 653 -13.80 -3.56 -7.04
CA VAL A 653 -12.67 -2.67 -6.77
C VAL A 653 -13.12 -1.22 -6.64
N LEU A 654 -13.93 -0.68 -7.56
CA LEU A 654 -14.44 0.70 -7.46
C LEU A 654 -15.17 0.95 -6.13
N TYR A 655 -15.98 0.00 -5.68
CA TYR A 655 -16.65 0.08 -4.37
C TYR A 655 -15.69 -0.07 -3.18
N ALA A 656 -14.68 -0.93 -3.28
CA ALA A 656 -13.67 -1.10 -2.23
C ALA A 656 -12.79 0.16 -2.06
N LEU A 657 -12.52 0.89 -3.14
CA LEU A 657 -11.70 2.11 -3.12
C LEU A 657 -12.52 3.38 -2.90
N GLY A 658 -13.81 3.37 -3.21
CA GLY A 658 -14.62 4.58 -3.24
C GLY A 658 -14.30 5.48 -4.43
N GLU A 659 -13.93 4.88 -5.56
CA GLU A 659 -13.63 5.57 -6.81
C GLU A 659 -14.90 5.73 -7.64
N GLY A 660 -15.35 6.97 -7.86
CA GLY A 660 -16.61 7.26 -8.56
C GLY A 660 -17.88 6.92 -7.77
N VAL A 661 -17.75 6.30 -6.60
CA VAL A 661 -18.81 5.96 -5.65
C VAL A 661 -18.33 6.17 -4.22
N SER A 662 -19.25 6.23 -3.24
CA SER A 662 -18.83 6.15 -1.84
C SER A 662 -18.27 4.76 -1.54
N GLN A 663 -17.16 4.69 -0.81
CA GLN A 663 -16.55 3.43 -0.39
C GLN A 663 -17.57 2.56 0.36
N ASP A 664 -17.71 1.31 -0.08
CA ASP A 664 -18.70 0.37 0.43
C ASP A 664 -18.18 -1.06 0.29
N TYR A 665 -17.53 -1.55 1.34
CA TYR A 665 -17.01 -2.93 1.37
C TYR A 665 -18.13 -3.98 1.31
N THR A 666 -19.37 -3.65 1.70
CA THR A 666 -20.48 -4.61 1.59
C THR A 666 -20.83 -4.85 0.12
N LYS A 667 -20.94 -3.77 -0.66
CA LYS A 667 -21.14 -3.87 -2.11
C LYS A 667 -19.93 -4.44 -2.84
N ALA A 668 -18.72 -4.09 -2.41
CA ALA A 668 -17.50 -4.68 -2.95
C ALA A 668 -17.54 -6.21 -2.82
N LYS A 669 -17.87 -6.71 -1.62
CA LYS A 669 -18.05 -8.14 -1.36
C LYS A 669 -19.09 -8.77 -2.28
N GLU A 670 -20.27 -8.16 -2.42
CA GLU A 670 -21.33 -8.69 -3.30
C GLU A 670 -20.85 -8.85 -4.76
N TRP A 671 -20.10 -7.87 -5.27
CA TRP A 671 -19.54 -7.93 -6.62
C TRP A 671 -18.40 -8.96 -6.75
N PHE A 672 -17.52 -9.04 -5.75
CA PHE A 672 -16.48 -10.07 -5.72
C PHE A 672 -17.08 -11.48 -5.60
N GLU A 673 -18.16 -11.69 -4.84
CA GLU A 673 -18.86 -12.98 -4.77
C GLU A 673 -19.41 -13.39 -6.13
N LYS A 674 -20.03 -12.47 -6.88
CA LYS A 674 -20.51 -12.74 -8.26
C LYS A 674 -19.35 -13.08 -9.20
N ALA A 675 -18.25 -12.34 -9.15
CA ALA A 675 -17.06 -12.64 -9.96
C ALA A 675 -16.45 -14.01 -9.59
N ALA A 676 -16.42 -14.34 -8.30
CA ALA A 676 -15.93 -15.63 -7.81
C ALA A 676 -16.85 -16.80 -8.20
N GLU A 677 -18.17 -16.61 -8.26
CA GLU A 677 -19.10 -17.59 -8.83
C GLU A 677 -18.80 -17.89 -10.32
N GLY A 678 -18.33 -16.87 -11.05
CA GLY A 678 -17.80 -16.98 -12.42
C GLY A 678 -16.40 -17.62 -12.50
N GLY A 679 -15.80 -18.02 -11.38
CA GLY A 679 -14.50 -18.69 -11.33
C GLY A 679 -13.30 -17.74 -11.33
N TYR A 680 -13.51 -16.43 -11.14
CA TYR A 680 -12.43 -15.45 -11.18
C TYR A 680 -11.56 -15.52 -9.92
N ALA A 681 -10.33 -16.03 -10.08
CA ALA A 681 -9.41 -16.28 -8.97
C ALA A 681 -8.99 -14.98 -8.24
N GLY A 682 -8.88 -13.86 -8.95
CA GLY A 682 -8.60 -12.55 -8.34
C GLY A 682 -9.68 -12.08 -7.37
N ALA A 683 -10.95 -12.35 -7.67
CA ALA A 683 -12.06 -12.03 -6.77
C ALA A 683 -12.09 -12.95 -5.55
N MET A 684 -11.80 -14.25 -5.74
CA MET A 684 -11.63 -15.18 -4.62
C MET A 684 -10.50 -14.74 -3.68
N PHE A 685 -9.38 -14.28 -4.24
CA PHE A 685 -8.28 -13.70 -3.46
C PHE A 685 -8.74 -12.47 -2.66
N ARG A 686 -9.49 -11.54 -3.27
CA ARG A 686 -10.05 -10.38 -2.56
C ARG A 686 -10.97 -10.77 -1.42
N LEU A 687 -11.88 -11.73 -1.64
CA LEU A 687 -12.75 -12.24 -0.59
C LEU A 687 -11.93 -12.84 0.56
N GLY A 688 -10.85 -13.55 0.25
CA GLY A 688 -9.88 -14.01 1.25
C GLY A 688 -9.29 -12.85 2.07
N GLY A 689 -8.86 -11.78 1.41
CA GLY A 689 -8.39 -10.55 2.03
C GLY A 689 -9.43 -9.89 2.94
N MET A 690 -10.66 -9.73 2.44
CA MET A 690 -11.74 -9.09 3.20
C MET A 690 -12.04 -9.84 4.51
N TYR A 691 -12.05 -11.17 4.49
CA TYR A 691 -12.19 -11.97 5.71
C TYR A 691 -10.93 -11.94 6.59
N ALA A 692 -9.73 -11.89 6.01
CA ALA A 692 -8.48 -11.81 6.77
C ALA A 692 -8.35 -10.47 7.53
N PHE A 693 -8.83 -9.37 6.94
CA PHE A 693 -8.70 -8.01 7.51
C PHE A 693 -9.98 -7.47 8.14
N GLY A 694 -11.13 -8.13 7.97
CA GLY A 694 -12.42 -7.67 8.49
C GLY A 694 -13.02 -6.49 7.72
N GLU A 695 -12.81 -6.44 6.40
CA GLU A 695 -13.30 -5.35 5.54
C GLU A 695 -14.73 -5.66 5.07
N GLY A 696 -15.72 -4.95 5.63
CA GLY A 696 -17.14 -5.17 5.30
C GLY A 696 -17.73 -6.48 5.84
N VAL A 697 -16.93 -7.27 6.56
CA VAL A 697 -17.30 -8.51 7.24
C VAL A 697 -16.56 -8.62 8.57
N ASP A 698 -17.06 -9.46 9.49
CA ASP A 698 -16.28 -9.82 10.67
C ASP A 698 -15.02 -10.59 10.25
N GLN A 699 -13.90 -10.29 10.90
CA GLN A 699 -12.64 -10.98 10.65
C GLN A 699 -12.78 -12.48 10.93
N ASP A 700 -12.40 -13.30 9.94
CA ASP A 700 -12.54 -14.76 9.98
C ASP A 700 -11.44 -15.42 9.15
N TYR A 701 -10.34 -15.80 9.82
CA TYR A 701 -9.21 -16.46 9.17
C TYR A 701 -9.57 -17.83 8.59
N LEU A 702 -10.58 -18.53 9.11
CA LEU A 702 -11.00 -19.82 8.52
C LEU A 702 -11.65 -19.59 7.15
N LYS A 703 -12.56 -18.62 7.05
CA LYS A 703 -13.12 -18.22 5.76
C LYS A 703 -12.09 -17.62 4.82
N ALA A 704 -11.16 -16.83 5.33
CA ALA A 704 -10.06 -16.28 4.54
C ALA A 704 -9.26 -17.42 3.87
N LYS A 705 -8.89 -18.44 4.66
CA LYS A 705 -8.23 -19.64 4.14
C LYS A 705 -9.05 -20.34 3.07
N GLU A 706 -10.35 -20.58 3.30
CA GLU A 706 -11.21 -21.24 2.31
C GLU A 706 -11.24 -20.50 0.96
N TRP A 707 -11.28 -19.16 1.00
CA TRP A 707 -11.26 -18.33 -0.21
C TRP A 707 -9.89 -18.30 -0.88
N TYR A 708 -8.81 -18.23 -0.10
CA TYR A 708 -7.46 -18.32 -0.65
C TYR A 708 -7.17 -19.71 -1.25
N GLU A 709 -7.67 -20.80 -0.68
CA GLU A 709 -7.54 -22.15 -1.27
C GLU A 709 -8.24 -22.22 -2.63
N LYS A 710 -9.46 -21.68 -2.76
CA LYS A 710 -10.16 -21.59 -4.05
C LYS A 710 -9.41 -20.73 -5.07
N ALA A 711 -8.88 -19.59 -4.63
CA ALA A 711 -8.07 -18.72 -5.50
C ALA A 711 -6.78 -19.42 -5.97
N ALA A 712 -6.11 -20.16 -5.07
CA ALA A 712 -4.91 -20.94 -5.38
C ALA A 712 -5.21 -22.11 -6.34
N GLU A 713 -6.36 -22.78 -6.21
CA GLU A 713 -6.83 -23.77 -7.20
C GLU A 713 -7.03 -23.14 -8.59
N GLY A 714 -7.42 -21.86 -8.63
CA GLY A 714 -7.49 -21.03 -9.83
C GLY A 714 -6.15 -20.47 -10.30
N GLY A 715 -5.02 -20.86 -9.70
CA GLY A 715 -3.67 -20.42 -10.08
C GLY A 715 -3.23 -19.08 -9.51
N ASN A 716 -4.00 -18.46 -8.61
CA ASN A 716 -3.62 -17.17 -8.02
C ASN A 716 -2.43 -17.33 -7.05
N THR A 717 -1.28 -16.78 -7.44
CA THR A 717 -0.02 -16.92 -6.71
C THR A 717 0.03 -16.08 -5.43
N TYR A 718 -0.68 -14.95 -5.37
CA TYR A 718 -0.82 -14.14 -4.16
C TYR A 718 -1.59 -14.91 -3.08
N ALA A 719 -2.64 -15.65 -3.46
CA ALA A 719 -3.37 -16.51 -2.54
C ALA A 719 -2.52 -17.68 -2.05
N MET A 720 -1.71 -18.31 -2.92
CA MET A 720 -0.74 -19.34 -2.52
C MET A 720 0.26 -18.79 -1.49
N ASN A 721 0.81 -17.60 -1.75
CA ASN A 721 1.68 -16.92 -0.81
C ASN A 721 0.97 -16.66 0.54
N ASN A 722 -0.26 -16.15 0.52
CA ASN A 722 -1.01 -15.85 1.75
C ASN A 722 -1.35 -17.11 2.54
N LEU A 723 -1.63 -18.23 1.88
CA LEU A 723 -1.76 -19.52 2.55
C LEU A 723 -0.46 -19.93 3.26
N GLY A 724 0.68 -19.71 2.60
CA GLY A 724 1.99 -19.90 3.21
C GLY A 724 2.14 -19.11 4.50
N VAL A 725 1.82 -17.81 4.46
CA VAL A 725 1.88 -16.94 5.65
C VAL A 725 0.89 -17.35 6.72
N MET A 726 -0.32 -17.77 6.37
CA MET A 726 -1.30 -18.25 7.36
C MET A 726 -0.81 -19.50 8.09
N TYR A 727 -0.18 -20.44 7.39
CA TYR A 727 0.43 -21.62 8.01
C TYR A 727 1.67 -21.28 8.82
N GLU A 728 2.49 -20.34 8.37
CA GLU A 728 3.63 -19.84 9.13
C GLU A 728 3.20 -19.12 10.41
N ASN A 729 2.09 -18.37 10.36
CA ASN A 729 1.63 -17.56 11.48
C ASN A 729 0.72 -18.31 12.44
N GLY A 730 0.05 -19.37 11.98
CA GLY A 730 -1.06 -20.00 12.70
C GLY A 730 -2.36 -19.20 12.64
N ASP A 731 -2.58 -18.42 11.58
CA ASP A 731 -3.78 -17.60 11.40
C ASP A 731 -4.93 -18.48 10.87
N GLY A 732 -5.91 -18.80 11.72
CA GLY A 732 -7.02 -19.70 11.37
C GLY A 732 -6.63 -21.19 11.24
N VAL A 733 -5.35 -21.53 11.38
CA VAL A 733 -4.82 -22.90 11.35
C VAL A 733 -3.77 -23.09 12.44
N SER A 734 -3.39 -24.32 12.74
CA SER A 734 -2.19 -24.54 13.56
C SER A 734 -0.94 -24.16 12.77
N GLN A 735 0.00 -23.47 13.43
CA GLN A 735 1.29 -23.13 12.85
C GLN A 735 2.01 -24.38 12.34
N ASP A 736 2.44 -24.34 11.08
CA ASP A 736 3.06 -25.45 10.37
C ASP A 736 4.01 -24.92 9.28
N TYR A 737 5.29 -24.78 9.63
CA TYR A 737 6.30 -24.29 8.68
C TYR A 737 6.52 -25.24 7.49
N ALA A 738 6.29 -26.55 7.64
CA ALA A 738 6.43 -27.46 6.51
C ALA A 738 5.36 -27.16 5.44
N LYS A 739 4.11 -26.93 5.87
CA LYS A 739 3.04 -26.50 4.96
C LYS A 739 3.25 -25.07 4.44
N ALA A 740 3.78 -24.16 5.25
CA ALA A 740 4.12 -22.83 4.79
C ALA A 740 5.10 -22.90 3.61
N LYS A 741 6.15 -23.71 3.75
CA LYS A 741 7.12 -23.98 2.69
C LYS A 741 6.47 -24.57 1.44
N GLU A 742 5.61 -25.58 1.59
CA GLU A 742 4.91 -26.20 0.45
C GLU A 742 4.08 -25.16 -0.33
N TRP A 743 3.42 -24.24 0.36
CA TRP A 743 2.65 -23.18 -0.28
C TRP A 743 3.51 -22.11 -0.93
N TYR A 744 4.63 -21.72 -0.31
CA TYR A 744 5.59 -20.83 -0.95
C TYR A 744 6.25 -21.46 -2.18
N GLU A 745 6.59 -22.75 -2.15
CA GLU A 745 7.09 -23.46 -3.32
C GLU A 745 6.08 -23.46 -4.48
N LYS A 746 4.79 -23.70 -4.19
CA LYS A 746 3.73 -23.56 -5.21
C LYS A 746 3.61 -22.13 -5.75
N ALA A 747 3.71 -21.12 -4.88
CA ALA A 747 3.69 -19.73 -5.31
C ALA A 747 4.87 -19.43 -6.26
N VAL A 748 6.07 -19.94 -5.96
CA VAL A 748 7.27 -19.81 -6.80
C VAL A 748 7.12 -20.57 -8.13
N GLU A 749 6.55 -21.77 -8.13
CA GLU A 749 6.24 -22.51 -9.36
C GLU A 749 5.28 -21.72 -10.27
N GLY A 750 4.39 -20.93 -9.68
CA GLY A 750 3.54 -19.98 -10.40
C GLY A 750 4.19 -18.63 -10.74
N GLY A 751 5.47 -18.42 -10.41
CA GLY A 751 6.22 -17.19 -10.72
C GLY A 751 6.17 -16.10 -9.65
N SER A 752 5.71 -16.38 -8.42
CA SER A 752 5.64 -15.39 -7.34
C SER A 752 7.02 -14.97 -6.85
N THR A 753 7.35 -13.69 -6.98
CA THR A 753 8.56 -13.08 -6.38
C THR A 753 8.46 -13.00 -4.85
N ALA A 754 7.27 -12.72 -4.31
CA ALA A 754 7.01 -12.75 -2.87
C ALA A 754 7.23 -14.14 -2.27
N GLY A 755 6.79 -15.20 -2.97
CA GLY A 755 7.08 -16.57 -2.58
C GLY A 755 8.59 -16.88 -2.54
N MET A 756 9.37 -16.33 -3.49
CA MET A 756 10.83 -16.48 -3.49
C MET A 756 11.46 -15.79 -2.27
N CYS A 757 11.04 -14.58 -1.94
CA CYS A 757 11.49 -13.88 -0.72
C CYS A 757 11.18 -14.70 0.53
N ASN A 758 9.95 -15.16 0.69
CA ASN A 758 9.54 -15.90 1.87
C ASN A 758 10.29 -17.24 2.01
N LEU A 759 10.59 -17.92 0.91
CA LEU A 759 11.50 -19.09 0.97
C LEU A 759 12.91 -18.70 1.38
N GLY A 760 13.42 -17.57 0.89
CA GLY A 760 14.71 -17.02 1.32
C GLY A 760 14.74 -16.79 2.82
N ASP A 761 13.69 -16.16 3.36
CA ASP A 761 13.55 -15.90 4.79
C ASP A 761 13.49 -17.23 5.58
N MET A 762 12.72 -18.23 5.13
CA MET A 762 12.67 -19.54 5.81
C MET A 762 14.06 -20.18 5.96
N TYR A 763 14.92 -20.06 4.94
CA TYR A 763 16.31 -20.53 5.03
C TYR A 763 17.20 -19.62 5.87
N GLU A 764 17.00 -18.30 5.86
CA GLU A 764 17.75 -17.36 6.69
C GLU A 764 17.50 -17.60 8.17
N TYR A 765 16.25 -17.91 8.55
CA TYR A 765 15.84 -18.06 9.95
C TYR A 765 15.76 -19.52 10.41
N GLY A 766 15.84 -20.49 9.49
CA GLY A 766 15.76 -21.92 9.81
C GLY A 766 14.35 -22.33 10.24
N GLU A 767 13.33 -21.77 9.61
CA GLU A 767 11.93 -22.02 9.91
C GLU A 767 11.39 -23.17 9.05
N GLY A 768 11.14 -24.34 9.65
CA GLY A 768 10.73 -25.54 8.92
C GLY A 768 11.82 -26.18 8.05
N VAL A 769 13.00 -25.58 7.98
CA VAL A 769 14.21 -26.06 7.30
C VAL A 769 15.44 -25.80 8.17
N ASP A 770 16.55 -26.47 7.87
CA ASP A 770 17.84 -26.10 8.48
C ASP A 770 18.26 -24.71 8.01
N GLN A 771 18.73 -23.87 8.95
CA GLN A 771 19.24 -22.53 8.63
C GLN A 771 20.40 -22.62 7.63
N ASP A 772 20.27 -21.92 6.51
CA ASP A 772 21.20 -21.94 5.39
C ASP A 772 21.22 -20.59 4.68
N TYR A 773 22.13 -19.71 5.11
CA TYR A 773 22.29 -18.37 4.55
C TYR A 773 22.69 -18.36 3.07
N LEU A 774 23.33 -19.43 2.55
CA LEU A 774 23.68 -19.51 1.14
C LEU A 774 22.43 -19.80 0.30
N LYS A 775 21.55 -20.70 0.76
CA LYS A 775 20.25 -20.90 0.11
C LYS A 775 19.34 -19.69 0.24
N ALA A 776 19.35 -19.01 1.39
CA ALA A 776 18.61 -17.76 1.58
C ALA A 776 19.04 -16.73 0.53
N LYS A 777 20.35 -16.53 0.39
CA LYS A 777 20.95 -15.68 -0.64
C LYS A 777 20.53 -16.09 -2.05
N GLU A 778 20.57 -17.37 -2.40
CA GLU A 778 20.15 -17.85 -3.74
C GLU A 778 18.69 -17.49 -4.05
N TRP A 779 17.78 -17.60 -3.07
CA TRP A 779 16.39 -17.21 -3.24
C TRP A 779 16.20 -15.70 -3.34
N TYR A 780 16.91 -14.92 -2.52
CA TYR A 780 16.89 -13.47 -2.64
C TYR A 780 17.50 -12.97 -3.95
N GLU A 781 18.54 -13.61 -4.49
CA GLU A 781 19.10 -13.26 -5.80
C GLU A 781 18.07 -13.46 -6.91
N LYS A 782 17.35 -14.60 -6.92
CA LYS A 782 16.26 -14.85 -7.89
C LYS A 782 15.14 -13.82 -7.78
N ALA A 783 14.72 -13.50 -6.55
CA ALA A 783 13.67 -12.50 -6.33
C ALA A 783 14.14 -11.09 -6.75
N ALA A 784 15.38 -10.72 -6.45
CA ALA A 784 15.97 -9.44 -6.84
C ALA A 784 16.16 -9.31 -8.36
N GLU A 785 16.53 -10.38 -9.06
CA GLU A 785 16.58 -10.44 -10.53
C GLU A 785 15.19 -10.20 -11.15
N ALA A 786 14.13 -10.62 -10.46
CA ALA A 786 12.75 -10.35 -10.83
C ALA A 786 12.22 -8.97 -10.34
N GLY A 787 13.10 -8.10 -9.83
CA GLY A 787 12.76 -6.72 -9.43
C GLY A 787 12.25 -6.56 -8.00
N GLU A 788 12.26 -7.61 -7.17
CA GLU A 788 11.70 -7.54 -5.82
C GLU A 788 12.60 -6.74 -4.87
N THR A 789 12.11 -5.56 -4.47
CA THR A 789 12.88 -4.60 -3.66
C THR A 789 13.22 -5.15 -2.27
N ASN A 790 12.35 -5.97 -1.67
CA ASN A 790 12.61 -6.58 -0.36
C ASN A 790 13.79 -7.56 -0.43
N ALA A 791 13.89 -8.36 -1.49
CA ALA A 791 15.01 -9.26 -1.71
C ALA A 791 16.34 -8.51 -1.87
N MET A 792 16.32 -7.38 -2.60
CA MET A 792 17.50 -6.53 -2.75
C MET A 792 17.97 -5.99 -1.39
N ASN A 793 17.04 -5.57 -0.52
CA ASN A 793 17.39 -5.16 0.84
C ASN A 793 17.97 -6.33 1.67
N ASN A 794 17.38 -7.52 1.59
CA ASN A 794 17.86 -8.71 2.31
C ASN A 794 19.26 -9.14 1.82
N LEU A 795 19.55 -9.02 0.53
CA LEU A 795 20.90 -9.20 0.00
C LEU A 795 21.89 -8.18 0.57
N GLY A 796 21.46 -6.92 0.70
CA GLY A 796 22.23 -5.89 1.38
C GLY A 796 22.62 -6.30 2.80
N ILE A 797 21.67 -6.83 3.57
CA ILE A 797 21.85 -7.31 4.94
C ILE A 797 22.81 -8.50 4.99
N ILE A 798 22.68 -9.47 4.07
CA ILE A 798 23.56 -10.64 3.97
C ILE A 798 25.02 -10.20 3.81
N TYR A 799 25.31 -9.28 2.88
CA TYR A 799 26.67 -8.77 2.65
C TYR A 799 27.16 -7.84 3.77
N GLU A 800 26.28 -7.02 4.34
CA GLU A 800 26.64 -6.11 5.44
C GLU A 800 27.10 -6.87 6.69
N ASN A 801 26.46 -8.01 6.97
CA ASN A 801 26.71 -8.80 8.17
C ASN A 801 27.60 -10.02 7.93
N GLY A 802 27.87 -10.39 6.67
CA GLY A 802 28.65 -11.57 6.32
C GLY A 802 27.91 -12.88 6.65
N LEU A 803 26.62 -12.94 6.35
CA LEU A 803 25.77 -14.10 6.63
C LEU A 803 25.94 -15.15 5.52
N GLY A 804 26.67 -16.23 5.78
CA GLY A 804 27.00 -17.24 4.77
C GLY A 804 28.00 -16.80 3.69
N VAL A 805 28.37 -15.52 3.66
CA VAL A 805 29.34 -14.93 2.73
C VAL A 805 30.36 -14.08 3.47
N GLU A 806 31.45 -13.68 2.80
CA GLU A 806 32.37 -12.69 3.36
C GLU A 806 31.66 -11.32 3.46
N LYS A 807 31.87 -10.64 4.59
CA LYS A 807 31.33 -9.31 4.85
C LYS A 807 31.87 -8.32 3.82
N ASP A 808 30.97 -7.66 3.09
CA ASP A 808 31.29 -6.75 1.98
C ASP A 808 30.38 -5.52 2.00
N ALA A 809 30.89 -4.42 2.56
CA ALA A 809 30.14 -3.17 2.68
C ALA A 809 29.88 -2.49 1.32
N ALA A 810 30.70 -2.75 0.31
CA ALA A 810 30.53 -2.17 -1.03
C ALA A 810 29.36 -2.85 -1.75
N LYS A 811 29.31 -4.20 -1.70
CA LYS A 811 28.18 -4.96 -2.23
C LYS A 811 26.89 -4.70 -1.46
N ALA A 812 26.95 -4.57 -0.14
CA ALA A 812 25.78 -4.23 0.66
C ALA A 812 25.19 -2.89 0.19
N LYS A 813 26.05 -1.88 0.01
CA LYS A 813 25.66 -0.57 -0.51
C LYS A 813 25.05 -0.66 -1.92
N GLU A 814 25.66 -1.42 -2.83
CA GLU A 814 25.13 -1.62 -4.19
C GLU A 814 23.71 -2.18 -4.17
N TRP A 815 23.46 -3.20 -3.34
CA TRP A 815 22.13 -3.79 -3.21
C TRP A 815 21.10 -2.84 -2.59
N TYR A 816 21.50 -2.05 -1.59
CA TYR A 816 20.63 -1.00 -1.05
C TYR A 816 20.33 0.12 -2.06
N GLU A 817 21.29 0.45 -2.93
CA GLU A 817 21.08 1.43 -4.02
C GLU A 817 20.11 0.88 -5.08
N LYS A 818 20.27 -0.38 -5.49
CA LYS A 818 19.30 -1.05 -6.39
C LYS A 818 17.90 -1.11 -5.79
N ALA A 819 17.79 -1.46 -4.50
CA ALA A 819 16.51 -1.47 -3.80
C ALA A 819 15.85 -0.09 -3.77
N ARG A 820 16.64 0.98 -3.63
CA ARG A 820 16.15 2.36 -3.66
C ARG A 820 15.68 2.75 -5.07
N GLU A 821 16.42 2.36 -6.11
CA GLU A 821 16.08 2.65 -7.51
C GLU A 821 14.88 1.86 -8.01
N ALA A 822 14.66 0.65 -7.51
CA ALA A 822 13.49 -0.18 -7.84
C ALA A 822 12.24 0.19 -7.02
N GLY A 823 12.41 0.86 -5.87
CA GLY A 823 11.32 1.27 -4.97
C GLY A 823 10.76 2.68 -5.23
N THR A 824 11.13 3.30 -6.36
CA THR A 824 10.56 4.53 -6.93
C THR A 824 9.71 4.17 -8.13
#